data_AF-A0AA95SDD6-F1
#
_entry.id   AF-A0AA95SDD6-F1
#
_cell.length_a   1.000
_cell.length_b   1.000
_cell.length_c   1.000
_cell.angle_alpha   90.00
_cell.angle_beta   90.00
_cell.angle_gamma   90.00
#
_symmetry.space_group_name_H-M   'P 1'
#
loop_
_entity.id
_entity.type
_entity.pdbx_description
1 polymer ?
#
loop_
_entity_poly.entity_id
_entity_poly.type
_entity_poly.pdbx_seq_one_letter_code
_entity_poly.pdbx_strand_id
1 'polypeptide(L)'
;MNGLEDHGLDFFLELKRIEYGAPKVNRGVQIVFVINGVLTVETKSRFYSLAENDLLLLNRNQLYQLHGTNDNCVLLLTITDAFIDRYYPDYHRRRFQCFSREIEMGRELKIDKIRRLLAEMMITYLRRDESYKLEIQGTICQILLILIRNFSGEGTAFEKIDADDQRLTQIIDYMERNYEQQITLEEMAQKTFLSIGYLSRYFKQKMGMGFSRFLMNIRLKHGVKDLLYTSDSISQIAMKNGFPNTKSFTNLFKEVYSVTPHEYRQTHSPEQQVDSIHSYHLHDSETLMKSPEVLTKLGKILTASDKMYVNTETRYEELAIELLHEKRGTVNLPENILIIGELKELLKEDVRSQVLMVKEDLGLCFIGIRHLVSGETILPTVETDERFATTSPYFNTDGALNFMKKNDLSLFVRIDYKEISIDEEQYFNKLTKFLKHCLQVYGEIYLNTWHFIFYEPYYTAVKAKDLHRVYLKLYRLLKQHVPGIQVGVFLPFSFHDEKIPKEHEWQLEEGARIDFIGYHGNQNEVIDFNEMGDDRFSLAKDYIMEKTNKIKGFLKQHQINKPFFLVSWNTLSGNTRYTNGTFFRGALVLKNVLDLANEIHSLAFWINTELHEEDKMNLRIRLEGLELFHYFNGKRPAFYSMLFANKLQGEVVAKGQDYFMTQTELGYQLVLMNCNYVNPYFSIEEAFLQKLNKDIRVKIFGMQQGEYQIRKYIFDKDNGALYTNWWKLGNKHGMDAEIIDYITRSSQPSLEIFDESIEEEWVFYSYMTTNAIHFFDIRKVIE
;
A
#
# COMPACT_ATOMS: atom_id res chain seq x y z
N MET A 1 -42.46 -25.98 -36.52
CA MET A 1 -41.65 -27.11 -36.01
C MET A 1 -40.19 -26.71 -36.17
N ASN A 2 -39.32 -26.47 -35.20
CA ASN A 2 -39.32 -26.37 -33.74
C ASN A 2 -38.55 -25.04 -33.47
N GLY A 3 -38.97 -24.11 -32.62
CA GLY A 3 -39.41 -24.32 -31.25
C GLY A 3 -38.24 -24.73 -30.36
N LEU A 4 -37.17 -23.93 -30.33
CA LEU A 4 -36.17 -24.00 -29.26
C LEU A 4 -36.25 -22.68 -28.49
N GLU A 5 -36.75 -22.80 -27.27
CA GLU A 5 -36.76 -21.79 -26.22
C GLU A 5 -35.32 -21.29 -26.00
N ASP A 6 -35.11 -19.97 -26.07
CA ASP A 6 -33.82 -19.34 -25.71
C ASP A 6 -33.76 -19.19 -24.18
N HIS A 7 -33.69 -20.35 -23.50
CA HIS A 7 -33.37 -20.45 -22.08
C HIS A 7 -31.87 -20.75 -21.94
N GLY A 8 -31.07 -19.76 -21.53
CA GLY A 8 -29.80 -20.05 -20.82
C GLY A 8 -28.49 -19.56 -21.42
N LEU A 9 -28.38 -18.30 -21.87
CA LEU A 9 -27.07 -17.66 -22.03
C LEU A 9 -26.72 -16.86 -20.75
N ASP A 10 -25.66 -17.29 -20.07
CA ASP A 10 -25.13 -16.66 -18.85
C ASP A 10 -24.50 -15.28 -19.14
N PHE A 11 -24.07 -15.02 -20.38
CA PHE A 11 -23.48 -13.75 -20.82
C PHE A 11 -23.61 -13.54 -22.34
N PHE A 12 -23.39 -12.29 -22.79
CA PHE A 12 -23.25 -11.90 -24.18
C PHE A 12 -21.94 -11.11 -24.36
N LEU A 13 -21.11 -11.50 -25.32
CA LEU A 13 -19.88 -10.79 -25.68
C LEU A 13 -19.98 -10.34 -27.14
N GLU A 14 -19.91 -9.03 -27.38
CA GLU A 14 -20.06 -8.43 -28.71
C GLU A 14 -18.92 -7.45 -28.98
N LEU A 15 -18.33 -7.52 -30.16
CA LEU A 15 -17.43 -6.49 -30.69
C LEU A 15 -18.20 -5.71 -31.75
N LYS A 16 -18.28 -4.39 -31.64
CA LYS A 16 -19.10 -3.55 -32.53
C LYS A 16 -18.40 -2.26 -32.93
N ARG A 17 -18.71 -1.79 -34.14
CA ARG A 17 -18.59 -0.38 -34.50
C ARG A 17 -19.96 0.28 -34.25
N ILE A 18 -19.96 1.36 -33.49
CA ILE A 18 -21.17 2.01 -32.97
C ILE A 18 -21.15 3.48 -33.37
N GLU A 19 -21.89 3.85 -34.40
CA GLU A 19 -22.12 5.26 -34.72
C GLU A 19 -23.32 5.80 -33.90
N TYR A 20 -24.41 5.02 -33.87
CA TYR A 20 -25.57 5.31 -33.04
C TYR A 20 -26.18 4.03 -32.49
N GLY A 21 -26.55 4.02 -31.20
CA GLY A 21 -27.31 2.96 -30.57
C GLY A 21 -28.53 3.50 -29.85
N ALA A 22 -29.71 3.07 -30.30
CA ALA A 22 -30.99 3.53 -29.77
C ALA A 22 -31.13 3.29 -28.25
N PRO A 23 -31.94 4.13 -27.54
CA PRO A 23 -32.21 3.97 -26.12
C PRO A 23 -32.70 2.57 -25.75
N LYS A 24 -32.02 1.95 -24.78
CA LYS A 24 -32.39 0.64 -24.23
C LYS A 24 -32.08 0.53 -22.75
N VAL A 25 -32.79 -0.36 -22.08
CA VAL A 25 -32.59 -0.67 -20.66
C VAL A 25 -31.67 -1.87 -20.54
N ASN A 26 -30.64 -1.76 -19.72
CA ASN A 26 -29.72 -2.85 -19.47
C ASN A 26 -30.34 -3.94 -18.60
N ARG A 27 -30.17 -5.22 -18.98
CA ARG A 27 -30.62 -6.40 -18.23
C ARG A 27 -29.39 -7.13 -17.71
N GLY A 28 -29.18 -7.14 -16.39
CA GLY A 28 -27.90 -7.53 -15.79
C GLY A 28 -26.88 -6.38 -15.72
N VAL A 29 -25.60 -6.73 -15.74
CA VAL A 29 -24.48 -5.77 -15.72
C VAL A 29 -23.81 -5.77 -17.08
N GLN A 30 -23.57 -4.59 -17.65
CA GLN A 30 -22.89 -4.47 -18.95
C GLN A 30 -21.62 -3.64 -18.82
N ILE A 31 -20.51 -4.16 -19.33
CA ILE A 31 -19.23 -3.47 -19.42
C ILE A 31 -19.05 -3.01 -20.87
N VAL A 32 -18.81 -1.72 -21.04
CA VAL A 32 -18.50 -1.05 -22.29
C VAL A 32 -17.02 -0.70 -22.29
N PHE A 33 -16.23 -1.30 -23.17
CA PHE A 33 -14.79 -1.06 -23.27
C PHE A 33 -14.42 -0.60 -24.68
N VAL A 34 -13.82 0.59 -24.78
CA VAL A 34 -13.45 1.20 -26.07
C VAL A 34 -12.02 0.80 -26.44
N ILE A 35 -11.86 -0.05 -27.45
CA ILE A 35 -10.56 -0.49 -27.96
C ILE A 35 -9.96 0.56 -28.89
N ASN A 36 -10.81 1.26 -29.65
CA ASN A 36 -10.41 2.31 -30.58
C ASN A 36 -11.52 3.34 -30.76
N GLY A 37 -11.16 4.60 -31.02
CA GLY A 37 -12.09 5.69 -31.30
C GLY A 37 -12.73 6.29 -30.03
N VAL A 38 -13.86 6.97 -30.22
CA VAL A 38 -14.59 7.65 -29.15
C VAL A 38 -16.03 7.17 -29.11
N LEU A 39 -16.56 7.01 -27.90
CA LEU A 39 -17.94 6.62 -27.62
C LEU A 39 -18.50 7.48 -26.48
N THR A 40 -19.66 8.08 -26.71
CA THR A 40 -20.46 8.75 -25.69
C THR A 40 -21.61 7.83 -25.28
N VAL A 41 -21.71 7.57 -23.97
CA VAL A 41 -22.83 6.86 -23.37
C VAL A 41 -23.71 7.85 -22.63
N GLU A 42 -24.93 8.04 -23.10
CA GLU A 42 -25.92 8.85 -22.41
C GLU A 42 -26.82 7.96 -21.56
N THR A 43 -27.03 8.38 -20.31
CA THR A 43 -27.94 7.74 -19.37
C THR A 43 -28.95 8.78 -18.88
N LYS A 44 -30.05 8.35 -18.25
CA LYS A 44 -31.09 9.27 -17.75
C LYS A 44 -30.55 10.43 -16.90
N SER A 45 -29.45 10.21 -16.17
CA SER A 45 -28.87 11.16 -15.22
C SER A 45 -27.60 11.86 -15.72
N ARG A 46 -26.91 11.31 -16.73
CA ARG A 46 -25.54 11.72 -17.05
C ARG A 46 -25.07 11.26 -18.43
N PHE A 47 -24.18 12.05 -19.03
CA PHE A 47 -23.38 11.70 -20.20
C PHE A 47 -21.96 11.25 -19.79
N TYR A 48 -21.49 10.15 -20.35
CA TYR A 48 -20.13 9.63 -20.19
C TYR A 48 -19.41 9.69 -21.53
N SER A 49 -18.23 10.31 -21.57
CA SER A 49 -17.37 10.33 -22.76
C SER A 49 -16.21 9.36 -22.56
N LEU A 50 -16.13 8.34 -23.42
CA LEU A 50 -15.10 7.32 -23.42
C LEU A 50 -14.21 7.50 -24.65
N ALA A 51 -12.90 7.53 -24.44
CA ALA A 51 -11.92 7.40 -25.52
C ALA A 51 -11.28 6.01 -25.48
N GLU A 52 -10.26 5.81 -26.32
CA GLU A 52 -9.47 4.59 -26.33
C GLU A 52 -8.96 4.20 -24.93
N ASN A 53 -9.09 2.90 -24.61
CA ASN A 53 -8.82 2.26 -23.32
C ASN A 53 -9.78 2.63 -22.17
N ASP A 54 -10.81 3.44 -22.42
CA ASP A 54 -11.81 3.70 -21.39
C ASP A 54 -12.82 2.57 -21.26
N LEU A 55 -13.27 2.37 -20.02
CA LEU A 55 -14.21 1.35 -19.60
C LEU A 55 -15.30 2.00 -18.75
N LEU A 56 -16.56 1.68 -19.05
CA LEU A 56 -17.73 2.04 -18.25
C LEU A 56 -18.58 0.81 -17.95
N LEU A 57 -19.02 0.68 -16.70
CA LEU A 57 -20.01 -0.28 -16.29
C LEU A 57 -21.41 0.36 -16.22
N LEU A 58 -22.35 -0.25 -16.93
CA LEU A 58 -23.78 0.03 -16.88
C LEU A 58 -24.46 -0.98 -15.97
N ASN A 59 -25.23 -0.46 -15.01
CA ASN A 59 -25.89 -1.26 -13.99
C ASN A 59 -27.21 -1.85 -14.52
N ARG A 60 -27.79 -2.75 -13.73
CA ARG A 60 -29.12 -3.31 -13.98
C ARG A 60 -30.18 -2.21 -14.05
N ASN A 61 -31.16 -2.37 -14.93
CA ASN A 61 -32.29 -1.46 -15.14
C ASN A 61 -31.89 -0.02 -15.51
N GLN A 62 -30.63 0.21 -15.90
CA GLN A 62 -30.17 1.52 -16.34
C GLN A 62 -30.56 1.75 -17.80
N LEU A 63 -31.33 2.82 -18.06
CA LEU A 63 -31.63 3.29 -19.42
C LEU A 63 -30.40 4.03 -19.96
N TYR A 64 -29.95 3.64 -21.15
CA TYR A 64 -28.83 4.26 -21.82
C TYR A 64 -28.99 4.27 -23.35
N GLN A 65 -28.31 5.20 -24.01
CA GLN A 65 -28.10 5.24 -25.45
C GLN A 65 -26.63 5.48 -25.78
N LEU A 66 -26.22 5.12 -26.99
CA LEU A 66 -24.81 5.15 -27.42
C LEU A 66 -24.66 6.04 -28.65
N HIS A 67 -23.61 6.85 -28.67
CA HIS A 67 -23.23 7.68 -29.81
C HIS A 67 -21.73 7.56 -30.00
N GLY A 68 -21.24 7.29 -31.21
CA GLY A 68 -19.82 7.11 -31.43
C GLY A 68 -19.35 7.54 -32.80
N THR A 69 -18.03 7.54 -33.00
CA THR A 69 -17.42 7.90 -34.27
C THR A 69 -17.46 6.74 -35.28
N ASN A 70 -17.40 7.09 -36.56
CA ASN A 70 -17.44 6.12 -37.66
C ASN A 70 -16.26 5.16 -37.68
N ASP A 71 -15.26 5.28 -36.82
CA ASP A 71 -14.05 4.46 -36.77
C ASP A 71 -13.84 3.73 -35.44
N ASN A 72 -14.82 3.78 -34.53
CA ASN A 72 -14.68 3.15 -33.23
C ASN A 72 -14.75 1.62 -33.28
N CYS A 73 -14.16 1.01 -32.25
CA CYS A 73 -14.20 -0.42 -31.99
C CYS A 73 -14.46 -0.61 -30.49
N VAL A 74 -15.64 -1.15 -30.16
CA VAL A 74 -16.14 -1.24 -28.80
C VAL A 74 -16.45 -2.69 -28.45
N LEU A 75 -15.89 -3.16 -27.35
CA LEU A 75 -16.21 -4.45 -26.75
C LEU A 75 -17.32 -4.27 -25.71
N LEU A 76 -18.40 -5.02 -25.87
CA LEU A 76 -19.55 -5.05 -24.97
C LEU A 76 -19.64 -6.44 -24.33
N LEU A 77 -19.46 -6.50 -23.00
CA LEU A 77 -19.73 -7.70 -22.22
C LEU A 77 -20.98 -7.47 -21.39
N THR A 78 -22.04 -8.24 -21.64
CA THR A 78 -23.26 -8.25 -20.81
C THR A 78 -23.30 -9.53 -19.99
N ILE A 79 -23.31 -9.42 -18.67
CA ILE A 79 -23.47 -10.54 -17.74
C ILE A 79 -24.94 -10.53 -17.30
N THR A 80 -25.66 -11.62 -17.54
CA THR A 80 -27.11 -11.64 -17.35
C THR A 80 -27.48 -11.72 -15.87
N ASP A 81 -28.67 -11.20 -15.53
CA ASP A 81 -29.23 -11.31 -14.17
C ASP A 81 -29.20 -12.78 -13.70
N ALA A 82 -29.64 -13.72 -14.56
CA ALA A 82 -29.68 -15.15 -14.26
C ALA A 82 -28.34 -15.75 -13.86
N PHE A 83 -27.23 -15.26 -14.40
CA PHE A 83 -25.90 -15.71 -14.03
C PHE A 83 -25.46 -15.14 -12.67
N ILE A 84 -25.63 -13.83 -12.47
CA ILE A 84 -25.22 -13.17 -11.24
C ILE A 84 -26.06 -13.66 -10.06
N ASP A 85 -27.37 -13.83 -10.26
CA ASP A 85 -28.32 -14.39 -9.28
C ASP A 85 -27.89 -15.76 -8.74
N ARG A 86 -27.25 -16.59 -9.57
CA ARG A 86 -26.81 -17.93 -9.17
C ARG A 86 -25.72 -17.89 -8.09
N TYR A 87 -24.89 -16.83 -8.06
CA TYR A 87 -23.69 -16.77 -7.23
C TYR A 87 -23.66 -15.61 -6.24
N TYR A 88 -24.36 -14.51 -6.53
CA TYR A 88 -24.37 -13.29 -5.69
C TYR A 88 -25.74 -12.59 -5.70
N PRO A 89 -26.80 -13.17 -5.10
CA PRO A 89 -28.16 -12.60 -5.10
C PRO A 89 -28.27 -11.16 -4.56
N ASP A 90 -27.36 -10.78 -3.66
CA ASP A 90 -27.30 -9.43 -3.09
C ASP A 90 -26.99 -8.32 -4.11
N TYR A 91 -26.56 -8.66 -5.34
CA TYR A 91 -26.30 -7.66 -6.39
C TYR A 91 -27.52 -6.80 -6.71
N HIS A 92 -28.74 -7.30 -6.48
CA HIS A 92 -29.96 -6.52 -6.65
C HIS A 92 -30.04 -5.28 -5.75
N ARG A 93 -29.30 -5.28 -4.63
CA ARG A 93 -29.23 -4.17 -3.67
C ARG A 93 -27.95 -3.35 -3.81
N ARG A 94 -27.09 -3.71 -4.75
CA ARG A 94 -25.78 -3.09 -4.97
C ARG A 94 -25.77 -2.33 -6.28
N ARG A 95 -24.96 -1.27 -6.32
CA ARG A 95 -24.62 -0.59 -7.57
C ARG A 95 -23.11 -0.62 -7.73
N PHE A 96 -22.64 -0.86 -8.95
CA PHE A 96 -21.22 -0.80 -9.26
C PHE A 96 -20.89 0.55 -9.88
N GLN A 97 -19.99 1.30 -9.23
CA GLN A 97 -19.45 2.57 -9.71
C GLN A 97 -18.11 2.30 -10.35
N CYS A 98 -18.11 2.01 -11.65
CA CYS A 98 -16.89 1.65 -12.39
C CYS A 98 -16.86 2.41 -13.72
N PHE A 99 -16.15 3.53 -13.72
CA PHE A 99 -15.86 4.32 -14.92
C PHE A 99 -14.38 4.71 -14.90
N SER A 100 -13.61 4.29 -15.90
CA SER A 100 -12.14 4.38 -15.92
C SER A 100 -11.57 5.79 -15.75
N ARG A 101 -12.33 6.84 -16.08
CA ARG A 101 -11.90 8.23 -15.93
C ARG A 101 -12.21 8.85 -14.57
N GLU A 102 -13.09 8.22 -13.81
CA GLU A 102 -13.59 8.72 -12.53
C GLU A 102 -13.45 7.62 -11.49
N ILE A 103 -12.21 7.15 -11.37
CA ILE A 103 -11.82 6.18 -10.36
C ILE A 103 -11.10 6.90 -9.23
N GLU A 104 -11.47 6.57 -7.99
CA GLU A 104 -10.72 6.96 -6.80
C GLU A 104 -9.27 6.45 -6.94
N MET A 105 -8.28 7.27 -6.58
CA MET A 105 -6.84 6.95 -6.61
C MET A 105 -6.58 5.57 -6.00
N GLY A 106 -5.73 4.74 -6.64
CA GLY A 106 -5.33 3.41 -6.17
C GLY A 106 -6.15 2.25 -6.75
N ARG A 107 -7.18 2.53 -7.56
CA ARG A 107 -7.99 1.52 -8.27
C ARG A 107 -7.58 1.28 -9.72
N GLU A 108 -6.59 2.01 -10.24
CA GLU A 108 -6.13 1.98 -11.63
C GLU A 108 -5.73 0.55 -12.03
N LEU A 109 -4.98 -0.11 -11.16
CA LEU A 109 -4.53 -1.49 -11.36
C LEU A 109 -5.67 -2.51 -11.45
N LYS A 110 -6.80 -2.25 -10.77
CA LYS A 110 -7.99 -3.12 -10.85
C LYS A 110 -8.69 -2.94 -12.20
N ILE A 111 -8.76 -1.70 -12.69
CA ILE A 111 -9.29 -1.40 -14.03
C ILE A 111 -8.41 -2.05 -15.10
N ASP A 112 -7.08 -1.92 -14.98
CA ASP A 112 -6.14 -2.58 -15.88
C ASP A 112 -6.32 -4.10 -15.90
N LYS A 113 -6.54 -4.69 -14.72
CA LYS A 113 -6.87 -6.12 -14.64
C LYS A 113 -8.19 -6.46 -15.35
N ILE A 114 -9.24 -5.64 -15.21
CA ILE A 114 -10.49 -5.86 -15.97
C ILE A 114 -10.23 -5.74 -17.48
N ARG A 115 -9.49 -4.72 -17.94
CA ARG A 115 -9.12 -4.55 -19.36
C ARG A 115 -8.40 -5.78 -19.90
N ARG A 116 -7.44 -6.32 -19.13
CA ARG A 116 -6.72 -7.54 -19.46
C ARG A 116 -7.65 -8.75 -19.53
N LEU A 117 -8.49 -8.95 -18.52
CA LEU A 117 -9.46 -10.05 -18.50
C LEU A 117 -10.41 -9.98 -19.69
N LEU A 118 -10.86 -8.79 -20.08
CA LEU A 118 -11.67 -8.58 -21.29
C LEU A 118 -10.91 -8.93 -22.58
N ALA A 119 -9.62 -8.57 -22.66
CA ALA A 119 -8.76 -8.91 -23.79
C ALA A 119 -8.48 -10.43 -23.88
N GLU A 120 -8.16 -11.08 -22.75
CA GLU A 120 -8.00 -12.54 -22.65
C GLU A 120 -9.31 -13.25 -23.01
N MET A 121 -10.43 -12.80 -22.46
CA MET A 121 -11.76 -13.34 -22.77
C MET A 121 -12.09 -13.28 -24.26
N MET A 122 -11.70 -12.20 -24.94
CA MET A 122 -11.86 -12.08 -26.39
C MET A 122 -11.01 -13.14 -27.12
N ILE A 123 -9.73 -13.31 -26.75
CA ILE A 123 -8.85 -14.33 -27.36
C ILE A 123 -9.41 -15.74 -27.14
N THR A 124 -9.82 -16.06 -25.93
CA THR A 124 -10.40 -17.36 -25.56
C THR A 124 -11.69 -17.62 -26.34
N TYR A 125 -12.59 -16.63 -26.43
CA TYR A 125 -13.82 -16.74 -27.23
C TYR A 125 -13.56 -17.01 -28.71
N LEU A 126 -12.45 -16.51 -29.25
CA LEU A 126 -12.06 -16.74 -30.64
C LEU A 126 -11.43 -18.10 -30.88
N ARG A 127 -10.68 -18.64 -29.90
CA ARG A 127 -10.04 -19.95 -30.01
C ARG A 127 -11.07 -21.07 -30.26
N ARG A 128 -12.27 -20.93 -29.68
CA ARG A 128 -13.41 -21.87 -29.80
C ARG A 128 -13.03 -23.36 -29.62
N ASP A 129 -12.00 -23.63 -28.82
CA ASP A 129 -11.62 -24.99 -28.44
C ASP A 129 -12.60 -25.55 -27.42
N GLU A 130 -12.66 -26.86 -27.19
CA GLU A 130 -13.69 -27.47 -26.33
C GLU A 130 -13.82 -26.82 -24.92
N SER A 131 -12.73 -26.24 -24.40
CA SER A 131 -12.66 -25.63 -23.07
C SER A 131 -13.13 -24.17 -22.99
N TYR A 132 -13.30 -23.46 -24.12
CA TYR A 132 -13.44 -21.99 -24.13
C TYR A 132 -14.58 -21.46 -23.26
N LYS A 133 -15.73 -22.15 -23.23
CA LYS A 133 -16.89 -21.74 -22.43
C LYS A 133 -16.58 -21.73 -20.94
N LEU A 134 -15.86 -22.74 -20.45
CA LEU A 134 -15.49 -22.83 -19.04
C LEU A 134 -14.49 -21.75 -18.66
N GLU A 135 -13.52 -21.49 -19.53
CA GLU A 135 -12.53 -20.44 -19.32
C GLU A 135 -13.18 -19.05 -19.28
N ILE A 136 -14.12 -18.75 -20.17
CA ILE A 136 -14.88 -17.48 -20.15
C ILE A 136 -15.71 -17.35 -18.87
N GLN A 137 -16.37 -18.42 -18.42
CA GLN A 137 -17.11 -18.41 -17.16
C GLN A 137 -16.18 -18.10 -15.98
N GLY A 138 -14.98 -18.68 -15.97
CA GLY A 138 -13.93 -18.35 -15.01
C GLY A 138 -13.55 -16.86 -15.05
N THR A 139 -13.36 -16.31 -16.24
CA THR A 139 -13.03 -14.89 -16.44
C THR A 139 -14.15 -13.95 -15.99
N ILE A 140 -15.41 -14.29 -16.28
CA ILE A 140 -16.58 -13.53 -15.81
C ILE A 140 -16.63 -13.53 -14.28
N CYS A 141 -16.43 -14.68 -13.63
CA CYS A 141 -16.36 -14.77 -12.17
C CYS A 141 -15.24 -13.88 -11.60
N GLN A 142 -14.07 -13.83 -12.24
CA GLN A 142 -12.98 -12.94 -11.82
C GLN A 142 -13.35 -11.46 -11.97
N ILE A 143 -13.97 -11.07 -13.09
CA ILE A 143 -14.46 -9.71 -13.30
C ILE A 143 -15.51 -9.34 -12.24
N LEU A 144 -16.51 -10.20 -12.01
CA LEU A 144 -17.52 -9.98 -10.98
C LEU A 144 -16.90 -9.84 -9.59
N LEU A 145 -15.92 -10.67 -9.22
CA LEU A 145 -15.22 -10.55 -7.94
C LEU A 145 -14.50 -9.20 -7.81
N ILE A 146 -13.86 -8.71 -8.87
CA ILE A 146 -13.24 -7.38 -8.87
C ILE A 146 -14.31 -6.30 -8.66
N LEU A 147 -15.44 -6.37 -9.39
CA LEU A 147 -16.54 -5.42 -9.28
C LEU A 147 -17.19 -5.42 -7.89
N ILE A 148 -17.47 -6.60 -7.33
CA ILE A 148 -18.08 -6.76 -6.00
C ILE A 148 -17.18 -6.19 -4.92
N ARG A 149 -15.89 -6.50 -4.94
CA ARG A 149 -14.97 -6.11 -3.88
C ARG A 149 -14.48 -4.67 -3.99
N ASN A 150 -14.33 -4.17 -5.21
CA ASN A 150 -13.62 -2.91 -5.46
C ASN A 150 -14.50 -1.84 -6.11
N PHE A 151 -15.75 -2.11 -6.48
CA PHE A 151 -16.58 -1.10 -7.16
C PHE A 151 -18.02 -1.08 -6.66
N SER A 152 -18.39 -1.90 -5.67
CA SER A 152 -19.75 -1.95 -5.14
C SER A 152 -20.02 -0.84 -4.11
N GLY A 153 -21.19 -0.21 -4.19
CA GLY A 153 -21.72 0.75 -3.22
C GLY A 153 -23.20 0.49 -2.91
N GLU A 154 -23.73 1.12 -1.86
CA GLU A 154 -25.16 1.10 -1.56
C GLU A 154 -25.91 2.06 -2.52
N GLY A 155 -26.98 1.59 -3.17
CA GLY A 155 -27.83 2.46 -3.99
C GLY A 155 -28.51 3.57 -3.18
N THR A 156 -28.90 4.67 -3.81
CA THR A 156 -29.63 5.77 -3.15
C THR A 156 -30.98 5.31 -2.60
N ALA A 157 -31.61 6.04 -1.67
CA ALA A 157 -32.94 5.70 -1.16
C ALA A 157 -34.02 5.61 -2.26
N PHE A 158 -33.89 6.35 -3.36
CA PHE A 158 -34.78 6.26 -4.52
C PHE A 158 -34.55 4.96 -5.34
N GLU A 159 -33.33 4.44 -5.31
CA GLU A 159 -32.88 3.23 -6.03
C GLU A 159 -32.97 1.97 -5.15
N LYS A 160 -32.91 2.10 -3.82
CA LYS A 160 -33.22 1.04 -2.83
C LYS A 160 -34.70 0.62 -2.91
N ILE A 161 -35.59 1.53 -3.33
CA ILE A 161 -37.02 1.21 -3.48
C ILE A 161 -37.27 0.33 -4.72
N ASP A 162 -36.34 0.25 -5.68
CA ASP A 162 -36.52 -0.48 -6.94
C ASP A 162 -36.20 -1.99 -6.81
N ALA A 163 -35.50 -2.39 -5.74
CA ALA A 163 -35.18 -3.80 -5.47
C ALA A 163 -36.35 -4.59 -4.82
N ASP A 164 -37.27 -3.90 -4.12
CA ASP A 164 -38.41 -4.52 -3.43
C ASP A 164 -39.75 -4.33 -4.16
N ASP A 165 -39.80 -3.58 -5.26
CA ASP A 165 -41.03 -3.32 -6.00
C ASP A 165 -41.32 -4.40 -7.05
N GLN A 166 -41.37 -5.66 -6.61
CA GLN A 166 -41.82 -6.80 -7.45
C GLN A 166 -43.14 -6.49 -8.17
N ARG A 167 -44.00 -5.65 -7.58
CA ARG A 167 -45.29 -5.25 -8.16
C ARG A 167 -45.08 -4.39 -9.41
N LEU A 168 -44.20 -3.40 -9.37
CA LEU A 168 -43.90 -2.58 -10.54
C LEU A 168 -43.24 -3.40 -11.65
N THR A 169 -42.31 -4.28 -11.30
CA THR A 169 -41.70 -5.21 -12.28
C THR A 169 -42.76 -6.10 -12.94
N GLN A 170 -43.66 -6.70 -12.15
CA GLN A 170 -44.77 -7.50 -12.67
C GLN A 170 -45.71 -6.70 -13.58
N ILE A 171 -46.02 -5.45 -13.23
CA ILE A 171 -46.85 -4.57 -14.05
C ILE A 171 -46.17 -4.27 -15.39
N ILE A 172 -44.88 -3.88 -15.37
CA ILE A 172 -44.12 -3.56 -16.59
C ILE A 172 -43.94 -4.81 -17.46
N ASP A 173 -43.57 -5.95 -16.89
CA ASP A 173 -43.42 -7.21 -17.62
C ASP A 173 -44.74 -7.65 -18.25
N TYR A 174 -45.86 -7.49 -17.56
CA TYR A 174 -47.18 -7.76 -18.12
C TYR A 174 -47.49 -6.83 -19.30
N MET A 175 -47.18 -5.53 -19.16
CA MET A 175 -47.39 -4.54 -20.22
C MET A 175 -46.52 -4.81 -21.46
N GLU A 176 -45.25 -5.19 -21.29
CA GLU A 176 -44.33 -5.53 -22.40
C GLU A 176 -44.68 -6.87 -23.05
N ARG A 177 -45.21 -7.87 -22.32
CA ARG A 177 -45.62 -9.15 -22.92
C ARG A 177 -46.96 -9.10 -23.63
N ASN A 178 -47.85 -8.19 -23.22
CA ASN A 178 -49.24 -8.14 -23.70
C ASN A 178 -49.59 -6.80 -24.38
N TYR A 179 -48.60 -6.02 -24.82
CA TYR A 179 -48.79 -4.66 -25.34
C TYR A 179 -49.80 -4.57 -26.50
N GLU A 180 -49.92 -5.62 -27.31
CA GLU A 180 -50.84 -5.72 -28.45
C GLU A 180 -52.31 -5.77 -28.01
N GLN A 181 -52.58 -6.20 -26.78
CA GLN A 181 -53.92 -6.35 -26.22
C GLN A 181 -54.40 -5.06 -25.55
N GLN A 182 -55.71 -4.96 -25.32
CA GLN A 182 -56.29 -3.84 -24.58
C GLN A 182 -55.98 -3.97 -23.09
N ILE A 183 -54.92 -3.30 -22.63
CA ILE A 183 -54.56 -3.23 -21.21
C ILE A 183 -55.16 -1.95 -20.62
N THR A 184 -56.01 -2.10 -19.61
CA THR A 184 -56.58 -0.98 -18.85
C THR A 184 -55.95 -0.86 -17.48
N LEU A 185 -56.01 0.35 -16.91
CA LEU A 185 -55.53 0.58 -15.54
C LEU A 185 -56.38 -0.21 -14.54
N GLU A 186 -57.67 -0.33 -14.81
CA GLU A 186 -58.66 -1.12 -14.07
C GLU A 186 -58.27 -2.60 -14.01
N GLU A 187 -57.92 -3.19 -15.15
CA GLU A 187 -57.49 -4.59 -15.23
C GLU A 187 -56.19 -4.81 -14.47
N MET A 188 -55.21 -3.90 -14.59
CA MET A 188 -53.97 -4.03 -13.84
C MET A 188 -54.15 -3.81 -12.33
N ALA A 189 -55.06 -2.94 -11.94
CA ALA A 189 -55.43 -2.75 -10.54
C ALA A 189 -56.02 -4.05 -9.96
N GLN A 190 -56.89 -4.75 -10.72
CA GLN A 190 -57.41 -6.05 -10.32
C GLN A 190 -56.32 -7.13 -10.24
N LYS A 191 -55.43 -7.23 -11.24
CA LYS A 191 -54.33 -8.21 -11.25
C LYS A 191 -53.31 -8.01 -10.14
N THR A 192 -53.16 -6.77 -9.67
CA THR A 192 -52.21 -6.41 -8.60
C THR A 192 -52.87 -6.24 -7.23
N PHE A 193 -54.17 -6.49 -7.11
CA PHE A 193 -54.98 -6.28 -5.90
C PHE A 193 -54.87 -4.85 -5.34
N LEU A 194 -54.80 -3.85 -6.22
CA LEU A 194 -54.72 -2.43 -5.88
C LEU A 194 -56.02 -1.70 -6.24
N SER A 195 -56.27 -0.56 -5.58
CA SER A 195 -57.29 0.36 -6.06
C SER A 195 -56.77 1.13 -7.28
N ILE A 196 -57.65 1.43 -8.24
CA ILE A 196 -57.32 2.14 -9.48
C ILE A 196 -56.63 3.49 -9.17
N GLY A 197 -57.16 4.23 -8.19
CA GLY A 197 -56.61 5.52 -7.77
C GLY A 197 -55.22 5.41 -7.15
N TYR A 198 -54.97 4.37 -6.35
CA TYR A 198 -53.64 4.12 -5.79
C TYR A 198 -52.66 3.74 -6.90
N LEU A 199 -53.01 2.78 -7.76
CA LEU A 199 -52.15 2.34 -8.86
C LEU A 199 -51.80 3.50 -9.80
N SER A 200 -52.75 4.38 -10.13
CA SER A 200 -52.49 5.56 -10.98
C SER A 200 -51.41 6.48 -10.39
N ARG A 201 -51.57 6.85 -9.11
CA ARG A 201 -50.63 7.73 -8.40
C ARG A 201 -49.27 7.05 -8.22
N TYR A 202 -49.31 5.79 -7.79
CA TYR A 202 -48.15 4.94 -7.62
C TYR A 202 -47.32 4.83 -8.89
N PHE A 203 -47.95 4.45 -10.00
CA PHE A 203 -47.29 4.27 -11.28
C PHE A 203 -46.70 5.59 -11.81
N LYS A 204 -47.45 6.70 -11.70
CA LYS A 204 -46.96 8.02 -12.11
C LYS A 204 -45.78 8.50 -11.26
N GLN A 205 -45.82 8.25 -9.94
CA GLN A 205 -44.72 8.58 -9.03
C GLN A 205 -43.46 7.77 -9.36
N LYS A 206 -43.61 6.49 -9.70
CA LYS A 206 -42.48 5.60 -10.02
C LYS A 206 -41.89 5.84 -11.40
N MET A 207 -42.73 5.94 -12.42
CA MET A 207 -42.29 5.98 -13.83
C MET A 207 -42.10 7.41 -14.36
N GLY A 208 -42.45 8.43 -13.58
CA GLY A 208 -42.44 9.84 -14.02
C GLY A 208 -43.52 10.17 -15.06
N MET A 209 -44.32 9.17 -15.48
CA MET A 209 -45.40 9.32 -16.45
C MET A 209 -46.57 8.40 -16.13
N GLY A 210 -47.76 8.76 -16.59
CA GLY A 210 -48.97 7.99 -16.34
C GLY A 210 -48.98 6.63 -17.04
N PHE A 211 -49.71 5.67 -16.47
CA PHE A 211 -49.83 4.28 -16.95
C PHE A 211 -50.15 4.16 -18.44
N SER A 212 -51.19 4.85 -18.92
CA SER A 212 -51.60 4.79 -20.33
C SER A 212 -50.54 5.38 -21.27
N ARG A 213 -49.85 6.43 -20.84
CA ARG A 213 -48.78 7.05 -21.63
C ARG A 213 -47.57 6.11 -21.73
N PHE A 214 -47.25 5.42 -20.65
CA PHE A 214 -46.19 4.43 -20.62
C PHE A 214 -46.51 3.23 -21.55
N LEU A 215 -47.73 2.71 -21.50
CA LEU A 215 -48.19 1.66 -22.43
C LEU A 215 -48.08 2.11 -23.89
N MET A 216 -48.50 3.34 -24.18
CA MET A 216 -48.41 3.93 -25.51
C MET A 216 -46.96 4.03 -26.01
N ASN A 217 -45.99 4.30 -25.14
CA ASN A 217 -44.57 4.30 -25.50
C ASN A 217 -44.03 2.89 -25.77
N ILE A 218 -44.45 1.88 -25.00
CA ILE A 218 -44.12 0.46 -25.29
C ILE A 218 -44.64 0.10 -26.69
N ARG A 219 -45.92 0.38 -26.96
CA ARG A 219 -46.53 0.11 -28.26
C ARG A 219 -45.83 0.88 -29.39
N LEU A 220 -45.39 2.11 -29.14
CA LEU A 220 -44.65 2.91 -30.12
C LEU A 220 -43.32 2.25 -30.49
N LYS A 221 -42.56 1.78 -29.49
CA LYS A 221 -41.29 1.06 -29.69
C LYS A 221 -41.47 -0.17 -30.61
N HIS A 222 -42.52 -0.97 -30.40
CA HIS A 222 -42.82 -2.11 -31.28
C HIS A 222 -43.34 -1.66 -32.66
N GLY A 223 -44.18 -0.61 -32.70
CA GLY A 223 -44.70 -0.04 -33.94
C GLY A 223 -43.63 0.58 -34.83
N VAL A 224 -42.56 1.16 -34.27
CA VAL A 224 -41.39 1.64 -35.02
C VAL A 224 -40.67 0.48 -35.69
N LYS A 225 -40.52 -0.66 -35.00
CA LYS A 225 -39.92 -1.87 -35.59
C LYS A 225 -40.75 -2.37 -36.78
N ASP A 226 -42.05 -2.52 -36.62
CA ASP A 226 -42.93 -2.90 -37.73
C ASP A 226 -42.92 -1.86 -38.85
N LEU A 227 -42.79 -0.57 -38.53
CA LEU A 227 -42.73 0.53 -39.50
C LEU A 227 -41.54 0.41 -40.45
N LEU A 228 -40.40 -0.06 -39.94
CA LEU A 228 -39.12 -0.17 -40.64
C LEU A 228 -38.95 -1.50 -41.37
N TYR A 229 -39.40 -2.61 -40.77
CA TYR A 229 -39.09 -3.96 -41.29
C TYR A 229 -40.27 -4.68 -41.94
N THR A 230 -41.43 -4.03 -42.08
CA THR A 230 -42.59 -4.58 -42.78
C THR A 230 -43.15 -3.62 -43.81
N SER A 231 -43.85 -4.17 -44.80
CA SER A 231 -44.61 -3.40 -45.79
C SER A 231 -46.04 -3.06 -45.34
N ASP A 232 -46.40 -3.36 -44.08
CA ASP A 232 -47.73 -3.10 -43.52
C ASP A 232 -48.05 -1.60 -43.59
N SER A 233 -49.27 -1.23 -43.92
CA SER A 233 -49.72 0.17 -43.87
C SER A 233 -49.62 0.73 -42.45
N ILE A 234 -49.46 2.06 -42.30
CA ILE A 234 -49.43 2.74 -40.99
C ILE A 234 -50.66 2.36 -40.14
N SER A 235 -51.81 2.14 -40.78
CA SER A 235 -53.03 1.70 -40.12
C SER A 235 -52.93 0.26 -39.60
N GLN A 236 -52.34 -0.66 -40.37
CA GLN A 236 -52.12 -2.04 -39.93
C GLN A 236 -51.13 -2.09 -38.77
N ILE A 237 -50.05 -1.32 -38.83
CA ILE A 237 -49.04 -1.24 -37.77
C ILE A 237 -49.63 -0.71 -36.48
N ALA A 238 -50.39 0.38 -36.55
CA ALA A 238 -51.07 0.93 -35.38
C ALA A 238 -51.98 -0.12 -34.72
N MET A 239 -52.78 -0.83 -35.52
CA MET A 239 -53.70 -1.86 -35.02
C MET A 239 -52.96 -3.07 -34.43
N LYS A 240 -51.95 -3.58 -35.15
CA LYS A 240 -51.14 -4.74 -34.74
C LYS A 240 -50.40 -4.49 -33.42
N ASN A 241 -49.96 -3.26 -33.19
CA ASN A 241 -49.26 -2.86 -31.97
C ASN A 241 -50.22 -2.34 -30.88
N GLY A 242 -51.53 -2.59 -30.99
CA GLY A 242 -52.50 -2.32 -29.94
C GLY A 242 -52.91 -0.84 -29.79
N PHE A 243 -52.62 0.05 -30.75
CA PHE A 243 -53.12 1.43 -30.68
C PHE A 243 -54.64 1.49 -30.92
N PRO A 244 -55.37 2.37 -30.21
CA PRO A 244 -56.82 2.47 -30.35
C PRO A 244 -57.26 2.98 -31.73
N ASN A 245 -56.40 3.74 -32.41
CA ASN A 245 -56.60 4.21 -33.78
C ASN A 245 -55.27 4.70 -34.37
N THR A 246 -55.20 4.74 -35.70
CA THR A 246 -54.05 5.23 -36.47
C THR A 246 -53.67 6.66 -36.11
N LYS A 247 -54.65 7.52 -35.76
CA LYS A 247 -54.40 8.90 -35.34
C LYS A 247 -53.60 8.98 -34.04
N SER A 248 -53.86 8.08 -33.08
CA SER A 248 -53.15 8.01 -31.80
C SER A 248 -51.69 7.58 -31.98
N PHE A 249 -51.45 6.61 -32.87
CA PHE A 249 -50.09 6.21 -33.27
C PHE A 249 -49.36 7.39 -33.92
N THR A 250 -49.94 8.00 -34.95
CA THR A 250 -49.31 9.11 -35.69
C THR A 250 -49.02 10.33 -34.81
N ASN A 251 -49.94 10.70 -33.92
CA ASN A 251 -49.74 11.83 -33.02
C ASN A 251 -48.61 11.58 -32.02
N LEU A 252 -48.58 10.40 -31.39
CA LEU A 252 -47.52 10.04 -30.47
C LEU A 252 -46.17 9.90 -31.20
N PHE A 253 -46.17 9.33 -32.40
CA PHE A 253 -44.99 9.22 -33.23
C PHE A 253 -44.41 10.60 -33.57
N LYS A 254 -45.26 11.54 -34.01
CA LYS A 254 -44.85 12.93 -34.23
C LYS A 254 -44.34 13.60 -32.98
N GLU A 255 -44.96 13.33 -31.84
CA GLU A 255 -44.55 13.92 -30.57
C GLU A 255 -43.16 13.41 -30.13
N VAL A 256 -42.87 12.12 -30.35
CA VAL A 256 -41.60 11.49 -29.94
C VAL A 256 -40.49 11.69 -30.96
N TYR A 257 -40.79 11.58 -32.26
CA TYR A 257 -39.80 11.59 -33.35
C TYR A 257 -39.81 12.89 -34.17
N SER A 258 -40.67 13.86 -33.85
CA SER A 258 -40.83 15.14 -34.56
C SER A 258 -41.24 15.04 -36.04
N VAL A 259 -41.52 13.85 -36.56
CA VAL A 259 -41.94 13.58 -37.95
C VAL A 259 -43.11 12.59 -38.00
N THR A 260 -43.86 12.54 -39.12
CA THR A 260 -44.93 11.53 -39.29
C THR A 260 -44.33 10.11 -39.42
N PRO A 261 -45.06 9.05 -39.06
CA PRO A 261 -44.64 7.67 -39.37
C PRO A 261 -44.39 7.43 -40.87
N HIS A 262 -45.12 8.14 -41.74
CA HIS A 262 -44.97 8.01 -43.18
C HIS A 262 -43.67 8.65 -43.67
N GLU A 263 -43.37 9.87 -43.24
CA GLU A 263 -42.09 10.56 -43.49
C GLU A 263 -40.93 9.76 -42.88
N TYR A 264 -41.12 9.22 -41.66
CA TYR A 264 -40.14 8.37 -41.00
C TYR A 264 -39.86 7.10 -41.81
N ARG A 265 -40.88 6.39 -42.29
CA ARG A 265 -40.69 5.24 -43.19
C ARG A 265 -40.03 5.62 -44.51
N GLN A 266 -40.37 6.76 -45.11
CA GLN A 266 -39.73 7.18 -46.36
C GLN A 266 -38.26 7.56 -46.18
N THR A 267 -37.94 8.19 -45.05
CA THR A 267 -36.56 8.57 -44.69
C THR A 267 -35.74 7.40 -44.13
N HIS A 268 -36.39 6.32 -43.69
CA HIS A 268 -35.77 5.13 -43.09
C HIS A 268 -36.19 3.83 -43.82
N SER A 269 -36.56 3.94 -45.10
CA SER A 269 -36.89 2.79 -45.95
C SER A 269 -35.62 1.91 -46.08
N PRO A 270 -35.72 0.58 -46.24
CA PRO A 270 -34.57 -0.34 -46.20
C PRO A 270 -33.44 -0.06 -47.20
N GLU A 271 -33.66 0.86 -48.14
CA GLU A 271 -32.68 1.26 -49.14
C GLU A 271 -31.92 2.55 -48.79
N GLN A 272 -32.36 3.37 -47.81
CA GLN A 272 -31.70 4.65 -47.48
C GLN A 272 -31.89 5.11 -46.02
N GLN A 273 -31.51 4.33 -45.01
CA GLN A 273 -30.78 4.79 -43.81
C GLN A 273 -30.58 3.61 -42.84
N VAL A 274 -29.31 3.42 -42.51
CA VAL A 274 -28.74 2.26 -41.83
C VAL A 274 -28.93 2.45 -40.32
N ASP A 275 -29.44 1.44 -39.62
CA ASP A 275 -29.03 1.19 -38.23
C ASP A 275 -27.50 1.13 -38.22
N SER A 276 -26.78 2.23 -37.97
CA SER A 276 -25.32 2.20 -37.94
C SER A 276 -24.78 1.68 -36.60
N ILE A 277 -25.46 0.66 -36.06
CA ILE A 277 -24.78 -0.40 -35.33
C ILE A 277 -24.37 -1.43 -36.37
N HIS A 278 -23.13 -1.36 -36.85
CA HIS A 278 -22.56 -2.53 -37.51
C HIS A 278 -22.26 -3.58 -36.45
N SER A 279 -23.29 -4.36 -36.11
CA SER A 279 -23.13 -5.59 -35.36
C SER A 279 -22.49 -6.61 -36.28
N TYR A 280 -21.23 -6.95 -36.01
CA TYR A 280 -20.63 -8.13 -36.61
C TYR A 280 -21.40 -9.33 -36.06
N HIS A 281 -22.25 -9.96 -36.88
CA HIS A 281 -22.72 -11.30 -36.56
C HIS A 281 -21.49 -12.22 -36.49
N LEU A 282 -21.51 -13.20 -35.61
CA LEU A 282 -20.39 -14.06 -35.18
C LEU A 282 -19.65 -14.85 -36.29
N HIS A 283 -19.99 -14.63 -37.56
CA HIS A 283 -19.30 -15.11 -38.75
C HIS A 283 -18.41 -14.04 -39.43
N ASP A 284 -18.63 -12.74 -39.19
CA ASP A 284 -17.81 -11.64 -39.73
C ASP A 284 -16.67 -11.19 -38.80
N SER A 285 -16.57 -11.78 -37.60
CA SER A 285 -15.49 -11.52 -36.64
C SER A 285 -14.10 -11.87 -37.19
N GLU A 286 -14.01 -12.69 -38.24
CA GLU A 286 -12.74 -12.96 -38.95
C GLU A 286 -12.19 -11.73 -39.68
N THR A 287 -13.04 -10.79 -40.12
CA THR A 287 -12.62 -9.69 -40.99
C THR A 287 -12.04 -8.52 -40.19
N LEU A 288 -12.55 -8.23 -38.98
CA LEU A 288 -11.94 -7.23 -38.07
C LEU A 288 -10.76 -7.78 -37.28
N MET A 289 -10.75 -9.07 -36.93
CA MET A 289 -9.63 -9.69 -36.22
C MET A 289 -8.41 -9.90 -37.12
N LYS A 290 -8.55 -9.78 -38.44
CA LYS A 290 -7.43 -9.63 -39.38
C LYS A 290 -6.90 -8.20 -39.46
N SER A 291 -7.51 -7.22 -38.77
CA SER A 291 -6.92 -5.88 -38.61
C SER A 291 -5.70 -5.99 -37.69
N PRO A 292 -4.47 -5.82 -38.23
CA PRO A 292 -3.26 -5.87 -37.43
C PRO A 292 -3.27 -4.82 -36.30
N GLU A 293 -4.02 -3.72 -36.48
CA GLU A 293 -4.12 -2.63 -35.51
C GLU A 293 -4.84 -3.06 -34.23
N VAL A 294 -5.98 -3.76 -34.33
CA VAL A 294 -6.75 -4.22 -33.17
C VAL A 294 -5.96 -5.29 -32.39
N LEU A 295 -5.35 -6.24 -33.10
CA LEU A 295 -4.47 -7.25 -32.50
C LEU A 295 -3.24 -6.64 -31.83
N THR A 296 -2.63 -5.63 -32.44
CA THR A 296 -1.51 -4.90 -31.85
C THR A 296 -1.92 -4.17 -30.57
N LYS A 297 -3.11 -3.56 -30.55
CA LYS A 297 -3.64 -2.88 -29.35
C LYS A 297 -3.95 -3.84 -28.22
N LEU A 298 -4.66 -4.94 -28.50
CA LEU A 298 -4.90 -6.00 -27.52
C LEU A 298 -3.57 -6.62 -27.03
N GLY A 299 -2.62 -6.84 -27.93
CA GLY A 299 -1.27 -7.31 -27.60
C GLY A 299 -0.53 -6.36 -26.65
N LYS A 300 -0.61 -5.04 -26.87
CA LYS A 300 -0.05 -4.03 -25.95
C LYS A 300 -0.68 -4.08 -24.55
N ILE A 301 -2.00 -4.29 -24.47
CA ILE A 301 -2.70 -4.42 -23.17
C ILE A 301 -2.21 -5.67 -22.42
N LEU A 302 -1.98 -6.77 -23.15
CA LEU A 302 -1.50 -8.02 -22.56
C LEU A 302 -0.04 -7.92 -22.09
N THR A 303 0.84 -7.28 -22.87
CA THR A 303 2.28 -7.17 -22.56
C THR A 303 2.64 -6.07 -21.55
N ALA A 304 1.80 -5.05 -21.38
CA ALA A 304 2.06 -3.95 -20.44
C ALA A 304 1.96 -4.35 -18.95
N SER A 305 1.50 -5.57 -18.63
CA SER A 305 1.01 -5.93 -17.29
C SER A 305 1.74 -7.10 -16.60
N ASP A 306 2.95 -7.47 -17.04
CA ASP A 306 3.70 -8.65 -16.53
C ASP A 306 4.12 -8.57 -15.04
N LYS A 307 3.78 -7.49 -14.33
CA LYS A 307 3.96 -7.39 -12.87
C LYS A 307 2.63 -7.20 -12.16
N MET A 308 1.76 -8.22 -12.04
CA MET A 308 0.63 -8.09 -11.10
C MET A 308 0.18 -9.38 -10.40
N TYR A 309 0.03 -9.23 -9.10
CA TYR A 309 -0.45 -10.16 -8.08
C TYR A 309 -1.78 -10.84 -8.46
N VAL A 310 -1.73 -12.17 -8.53
CA VAL A 310 -2.89 -13.05 -8.49
C VAL A 310 -3.56 -12.84 -7.12
N ASN A 311 -4.85 -12.51 -7.07
CA ASN A 311 -5.50 -12.21 -5.78
C ASN A 311 -6.95 -12.69 -5.76
N THR A 312 -7.25 -13.58 -4.82
CA THR A 312 -8.59 -14.03 -4.42
C THR A 312 -8.85 -13.86 -2.92
N GLU A 313 -7.87 -13.47 -2.08
CA GLU A 313 -7.99 -13.47 -0.60
C GLU A 313 -7.49 -12.18 0.10
N THR A 314 -7.44 -11.03 -0.56
CA THR A 314 -7.05 -9.75 0.10
C THR A 314 -8.09 -9.30 1.12
N ARG A 315 -7.65 -8.82 2.29
CA ARG A 315 -8.54 -8.23 3.30
C ARG A 315 -8.87 -6.78 2.91
N TYR A 316 -10.16 -6.46 2.88
CA TYR A 316 -10.65 -5.11 2.67
C TYR A 316 -10.86 -4.40 4.01
N GLU A 317 -10.34 -3.19 4.16
CA GLU A 317 -10.49 -2.37 5.36
C GLU A 317 -10.89 -0.94 4.95
N GLU A 318 -11.77 -0.29 5.72
CA GLU A 318 -12.05 1.14 5.59
C GLU A 318 -11.42 1.87 6.79
N LEU A 319 -10.64 2.91 6.50
CA LEU A 319 -9.90 3.71 7.47
C LEU A 319 -10.35 5.17 7.39
N ALA A 320 -11.03 5.64 8.42
CA ALA A 320 -11.33 7.07 8.58
C ALA A 320 -10.24 7.75 9.42
N ILE A 321 -9.73 8.87 8.91
CA ILE A 321 -8.73 9.73 9.58
C ILE A 321 -9.36 11.10 9.78
N GLU A 322 -9.64 11.45 11.04
CA GLU A 322 -10.09 12.78 11.42
C GLU A 322 -8.90 13.61 11.87
N LEU A 323 -8.66 14.75 11.22
CA LEU A 323 -7.60 15.66 11.63
C LEU A 323 -7.98 16.36 12.94
N LEU A 324 -7.05 16.36 13.89
CA LEU A 324 -7.24 16.99 15.19
C LEU A 324 -7.33 18.51 15.04
N HIS A 325 -8.30 19.13 15.72
CA HIS A 325 -8.37 20.59 15.84
C HIS A 325 -7.30 21.17 16.77
N GLU A 326 -6.82 20.39 17.74
CA GLU A 326 -5.74 20.77 18.66
C GLU A 326 -4.44 20.06 18.31
N LYS A 327 -3.38 20.85 18.09
CA LYS A 327 -2.05 20.41 17.66
C LYS A 327 -1.34 19.64 18.78
N ARG A 328 -0.94 18.38 18.54
CA ARG A 328 -0.28 17.50 19.54
C ARG A 328 1.24 17.69 19.67
N GLY A 329 1.79 18.76 19.11
CA GLY A 329 3.23 19.02 19.06
C GLY A 329 3.94 18.28 17.93
N THR A 330 5.27 18.38 17.90
CA THR A 330 6.14 17.74 16.90
C THR A 330 6.63 16.37 17.38
N VAL A 331 6.91 15.46 16.44
CA VAL A 331 7.60 14.19 16.78
C VAL A 331 9.08 14.47 16.92
N ASN A 332 9.65 14.27 18.11
CA ASN A 332 11.10 14.29 18.27
C ASN A 332 11.60 12.86 18.12
N LEU A 333 12.21 12.59 16.97
CA LEU A 333 12.87 11.32 16.72
C LEU A 333 14.14 11.22 17.59
N PRO A 334 14.48 10.02 18.09
CA PRO A 334 15.72 9.82 18.85
C PRO A 334 16.96 10.09 18.00
N GLU A 335 18.04 10.53 18.64
CA GLU A 335 19.33 10.73 17.99
C GLU A 335 19.93 9.40 17.53
N ASN A 336 20.51 9.37 16.33
CA ASN A 336 21.03 8.15 15.74
C ASN A 336 22.50 7.92 16.12
N ILE A 337 22.81 6.69 16.56
CA ILE A 337 24.16 6.15 16.73
C ILE A 337 24.41 5.14 15.61
N LEU A 338 25.51 5.29 14.89
CA LEU A 338 25.97 4.28 13.92
C LEU A 338 27.18 3.56 14.49
N ILE A 339 27.01 2.30 14.87
CA ILE A 339 28.06 1.43 15.39
C ILE A 339 28.86 0.86 14.24
N ILE A 340 30.19 1.04 14.31
CA ILE A 340 31.12 0.67 13.23
C ILE A 340 32.14 -0.41 13.61
N GLY A 341 32.12 -0.89 14.86
CA GLY A 341 33.18 -1.74 15.40
C GLY A 341 34.32 -0.89 15.96
N GLU A 342 35.49 -0.92 15.33
CA GLU A 342 36.65 -0.13 15.74
C GLU A 342 36.74 1.24 15.05
N LEU A 343 37.41 2.19 15.68
CA LEU A 343 37.60 3.53 15.12
C LEU A 343 38.40 3.53 13.80
N LYS A 344 39.31 2.56 13.60
CA LYS A 344 40.08 2.37 12.36
C LYS A 344 39.19 2.10 11.14
N GLU A 345 37.97 1.62 11.33
CA GLU A 345 37.03 1.36 10.23
C GLU A 345 36.67 2.65 9.49
N LEU A 346 36.70 3.80 10.16
CA LEU A 346 36.55 5.12 9.52
C LEU A 346 37.71 5.49 8.60
N LEU A 347 38.77 4.69 8.49
CA LEU A 347 39.84 4.93 7.50
C LEU A 347 39.45 4.39 6.12
N LYS A 348 38.46 3.49 6.05
CA LYS A 348 37.97 2.91 4.79
C LYS A 348 37.00 3.88 4.11
N GLU A 349 37.13 4.01 2.79
CA GLU A 349 36.37 4.98 1.98
C GLU A 349 34.87 4.64 1.89
N ASP A 350 34.54 3.37 1.78
CA ASP A 350 33.17 2.83 1.77
C ASP A 350 32.47 3.13 3.11
N VAL A 351 33.13 2.88 4.24
CA VAL A 351 32.60 3.20 5.58
C VAL A 351 32.35 4.70 5.72
N ARG A 352 33.30 5.56 5.32
CA ARG A 352 33.09 7.02 5.33
C ARG A 352 31.91 7.45 4.48
N SER A 353 31.77 6.86 3.29
CA SER A 353 30.67 7.16 2.37
C SER A 353 29.32 6.80 2.99
N GLN A 354 29.23 5.65 3.66
CA GLN A 354 28.03 5.22 4.38
C GLN A 354 27.72 6.11 5.58
N VAL A 355 28.74 6.49 6.36
CA VAL A 355 28.58 7.43 7.48
C VAL A 355 28.03 8.78 7.00
N LEU A 356 28.58 9.34 5.92
CA LEU A 356 28.10 10.60 5.36
C LEU A 356 26.66 10.48 4.85
N MET A 357 26.33 9.36 4.20
CA MET A 357 24.98 9.08 3.73
C MET A 357 23.97 9.00 4.90
N VAL A 358 24.33 8.34 6.01
CA VAL A 358 23.48 8.29 7.21
C VAL A 358 23.41 9.66 7.87
N LYS A 359 24.49 10.45 7.87
CA LYS A 359 24.47 11.82 8.38
C LYS A 359 23.46 12.69 7.62
N GLU A 360 23.54 12.68 6.29
CA GLU A 360 22.71 13.50 5.41
C GLU A 360 21.26 13.03 5.38
N ASP A 361 21.03 11.74 5.13
CA ASP A 361 19.68 11.20 4.92
C ASP A 361 18.95 10.95 6.25
N LEU A 362 19.68 10.56 7.30
CA LEU A 362 19.09 10.06 8.54
C LEU A 362 19.39 10.89 9.80
N GLY A 363 20.19 11.95 9.74
CA GLY A 363 20.51 12.78 10.91
C GLY A 363 21.38 12.06 11.94
N LEU A 364 22.56 11.60 11.51
CA LEU A 364 23.54 10.94 12.38
C LEU A 364 24.18 11.91 13.37
N CYS A 365 24.19 11.56 14.66
CA CYS A 365 24.83 12.35 15.71
C CYS A 365 26.11 11.68 16.24
N PHE A 366 26.11 10.35 16.34
CA PHE A 366 27.20 9.61 16.98
C PHE A 366 27.78 8.49 16.12
N ILE A 367 29.08 8.29 16.24
CA ILE A 367 29.76 7.06 15.83
C ILE A 367 29.96 6.19 17.06
N GLY A 368 29.35 5.01 17.03
CA GLY A 368 29.47 3.97 18.04
C GLY A 368 30.70 3.10 17.79
N ILE A 369 31.54 2.91 18.80
CA ILE A 369 32.71 2.01 18.71
C ILE A 369 32.82 1.07 19.91
N ARG A 370 33.61 0.01 19.72
CA ARG A 370 34.11 -0.91 20.74
C ARG A 370 35.65 -0.90 20.70
N HIS A 371 36.29 -1.52 21.69
CA HIS A 371 37.75 -1.73 21.72
C HIS A 371 38.60 -0.45 21.59
N LEU A 372 38.17 0.67 22.18
CA LEU A 372 38.83 1.98 22.02
C LEU A 372 40.35 1.95 22.22
N VAL A 373 40.82 1.27 23.27
CA VAL A 373 42.25 1.17 23.63
C VAL A 373 42.80 -0.25 23.64
N SER A 374 41.93 -1.25 23.48
CA SER A 374 42.29 -2.67 23.40
C SER A 374 42.35 -3.21 21.97
N GLY A 375 41.82 -2.46 21.00
CA GLY A 375 41.84 -2.81 19.58
C GLY A 375 43.16 -2.45 18.90
N GLU A 376 43.12 -2.39 17.57
CA GLU A 376 44.30 -2.16 16.72
C GLU A 376 44.33 -0.74 16.13
N THR A 377 43.33 0.08 16.47
CA THR A 377 43.29 1.49 16.05
C THR A 377 44.50 2.27 16.60
N ILE A 378 44.88 2.03 17.85
CA ILE A 378 46.10 2.62 18.43
C ILE A 378 47.25 1.67 18.12
N LEU A 379 48.21 2.14 17.31
CA LEU A 379 49.33 1.33 16.87
C LEU A 379 50.31 1.04 18.02
N PRO A 380 50.99 -0.12 18.01
CA PRO A 380 52.04 -0.39 18.97
C PRO A 380 53.19 0.63 18.82
N THR A 381 53.88 0.90 19.92
CA THR A 381 55.09 1.73 19.88
C THR A 381 56.16 1.05 19.01
N VAL A 382 56.66 1.78 18.02
CA VAL A 382 57.75 1.31 17.15
C VAL A 382 59.08 1.65 17.82
N GLU A 383 59.98 0.68 17.93
CA GLU A 383 61.35 0.94 18.38
C GLU A 383 62.08 1.77 17.33
N THR A 384 62.67 2.87 17.75
CA THR A 384 63.39 3.81 16.87
C THR A 384 64.58 4.40 17.61
N ASP A 385 65.66 4.66 16.87
CA ASP A 385 66.84 5.40 17.32
C ASP A 385 66.63 6.93 17.22
N GLU A 386 65.48 7.37 16.73
CA GLU A 386 65.09 8.77 16.68
C GLU A 386 64.97 9.36 18.09
N ARG A 387 65.61 10.51 18.31
CA ARG A 387 65.52 11.25 19.58
C ARG A 387 64.09 11.68 19.93
N PHE A 388 63.26 11.89 18.91
CA PHE A 388 61.84 12.13 19.01
C PHE A 388 61.16 11.28 17.95
N ALA A 389 60.36 10.30 18.34
CA ALA A 389 59.69 9.42 17.41
C ALA A 389 58.81 10.24 16.44
N THR A 390 59.08 10.11 15.15
CA THR A 390 58.30 10.74 14.06
C THR A 390 56.99 10.00 13.78
N THR A 391 56.87 8.77 14.28
CA THR A 391 55.65 7.96 14.18
C THR A 391 54.80 8.09 15.45
N SER A 392 53.57 8.59 15.29
CA SER A 392 52.60 8.65 16.38
C SER A 392 51.80 7.34 16.45
N PRO A 393 51.66 6.71 17.63
CA PRO A 393 50.77 5.55 17.77
C PRO A 393 49.30 5.90 17.50
N TYR A 394 48.96 7.20 17.52
CA TYR A 394 47.62 7.71 17.27
C TYR A 394 47.36 8.08 15.80
N PHE A 395 48.28 7.81 14.85
CA PHE A 395 48.08 8.19 13.44
C PHE A 395 46.71 7.78 12.87
N ASN A 396 46.32 6.53 13.06
CA ASN A 396 45.01 6.01 12.62
C ASN A 396 43.84 6.63 13.39
N THR A 397 44.01 6.78 14.70
CA THR A 397 43.03 7.45 15.58
C THR A 397 42.78 8.88 15.11
N ASP A 398 43.85 9.62 14.81
CA ASP A 398 43.77 11.01 14.44
C ASP A 398 43.10 11.19 13.07
N GLY A 399 43.41 10.30 12.12
CA GLY A 399 42.72 10.25 10.82
C GLY A 399 41.21 10.05 10.95
N ALA A 400 40.79 9.16 11.85
CA ALA A 400 39.38 8.88 12.11
C ALA A 400 38.68 10.02 12.87
N LEU A 401 39.27 10.52 13.97
CA LEU A 401 38.71 11.62 14.77
C LEU A 401 38.66 12.95 13.99
N ASN A 402 39.63 13.22 13.11
CA ASN A 402 39.58 14.37 12.20
C ASN A 402 38.39 14.28 11.25
N PHE A 403 38.12 13.11 10.68
CA PHE A 403 36.94 12.89 9.85
C PHE A 403 35.65 13.12 10.64
N MET A 404 35.56 12.61 11.87
CA MET A 404 34.38 12.83 12.72
C MET A 404 34.17 14.30 13.05
N LYS A 405 35.23 14.98 13.53
CA LYS A 405 35.16 16.40 13.93
C LYS A 405 34.82 17.31 12.76
N LYS A 406 35.38 17.05 11.57
CA LYS A 406 35.07 17.81 10.34
C LYS A 406 33.59 17.70 9.95
N ASN A 407 32.95 16.60 10.33
CA ASN A 407 31.55 16.32 10.04
C ASN A 407 30.68 16.39 11.30
N ASP A 408 31.07 17.15 12.35
CA ASP A 408 30.23 17.37 13.54
C ASP A 408 29.69 16.09 14.21
N LEU A 409 30.44 14.98 14.12
CA LEU A 409 30.05 13.70 14.71
C LEU A 409 30.71 13.53 16.07
N SER A 410 29.94 13.03 17.04
CA SER A 410 30.42 12.75 18.40
C SER A 410 30.75 11.27 18.58
N LEU A 411 31.60 10.95 19.56
CA LEU A 411 32.01 9.58 19.84
C LEU A 411 31.11 8.93 20.90
N PHE A 412 30.60 7.74 20.61
CA PHE A 412 29.90 6.88 21.55
C PHE A 412 30.71 5.59 21.77
N VAL A 413 31.28 5.41 22.95
CA VAL A 413 32.21 4.32 23.26
C VAL A 413 31.54 3.30 24.18
N ARG A 414 31.43 2.06 23.70
CA ARG A 414 31.12 0.93 24.57
C ARG A 414 32.40 0.35 25.15
N ILE A 415 32.46 0.26 26.47
CA ILE A 415 33.56 -0.36 27.22
C ILE A 415 33.03 -1.62 27.91
N ASP A 416 33.46 -2.78 27.42
CA ASP A 416 33.15 -4.06 28.03
C ASP A 416 34.04 -4.31 29.27
N TYR A 417 33.46 -4.74 30.39
CA TYR A 417 34.24 -5.08 31.59
C TYR A 417 35.34 -6.11 31.30
N LYS A 418 35.03 -7.09 30.42
CA LYS A 418 36.00 -8.11 30.01
C LYS A 418 37.28 -7.50 29.45
N GLU A 419 37.21 -6.43 28.66
CA GLU A 419 38.38 -5.74 28.12
C GLU A 419 39.28 -5.17 29.22
N ILE A 420 38.67 -4.56 30.24
CA ILE A 420 39.39 -3.98 31.37
C ILE A 420 40.02 -5.09 32.22
N SER A 421 39.29 -6.19 32.43
CA SER A 421 39.70 -7.25 33.35
C SER A 421 40.90 -8.08 32.91
N ILE A 422 41.27 -8.04 31.61
CA ILE A 422 42.45 -8.75 31.08
C ILE A 422 43.73 -8.19 31.70
N ASP A 423 43.87 -6.86 31.69
CA ASP A 423 44.96 -6.14 32.35
C ASP A 423 44.47 -4.73 32.71
N GLU A 424 43.94 -4.61 33.93
CA GLU A 424 43.29 -3.38 34.40
C GLU A 424 44.28 -2.19 34.45
N GLU A 425 45.51 -2.42 34.90
CA GLU A 425 46.51 -1.36 35.01
C GLU A 425 46.92 -0.84 33.64
N GLN A 426 47.21 -1.75 32.71
CA GLN A 426 47.57 -1.37 31.35
C GLN A 426 46.41 -0.69 30.63
N TYR A 427 45.17 -1.17 30.80
CA TYR A 427 43.99 -0.57 30.19
C TYR A 427 43.82 0.90 30.60
N PHE A 428 43.82 1.18 31.91
CA PHE A 428 43.65 2.54 32.41
C PHE A 428 44.84 3.45 32.07
N ASN A 429 46.06 2.91 31.99
CA ASN A 429 47.22 3.65 31.52
C ASN A 429 47.07 4.05 30.03
N LYS A 430 46.67 3.12 29.17
CA LYS A 430 46.40 3.40 27.75
C LYS A 430 45.27 4.42 27.58
N LEU A 431 44.15 4.25 28.30
CA LEU A 431 43.03 5.20 28.27
C LEU A 431 43.45 6.60 28.74
N THR A 432 44.25 6.71 29.79
CA THR A 432 44.77 7.99 30.27
C THR A 432 45.64 8.67 29.21
N LYS A 433 46.56 7.92 28.58
CA LYS A 433 47.43 8.46 27.52
C LYS A 433 46.60 8.90 26.31
N PHE A 434 45.61 8.11 25.92
CA PHE A 434 44.69 8.43 24.83
C PHE A 434 43.91 9.73 25.11
N LEU A 435 43.28 9.86 26.29
CA LEU A 435 42.52 11.06 26.64
C LEU A 435 43.41 12.31 26.67
N LYS A 436 44.63 12.22 27.21
CA LYS A 436 45.58 13.35 27.21
C LYS A 436 45.97 13.77 25.79
N HIS A 437 46.24 12.80 24.93
CA HIS A 437 46.51 13.07 23.51
C HIS A 437 45.31 13.76 22.85
N CYS A 438 44.11 13.20 22.99
CA CYS A 438 42.91 13.77 22.39
C CYS A 438 42.58 15.16 22.93
N LEU A 439 42.80 15.41 24.23
CA LEU A 439 42.62 16.73 24.84
C LEU A 439 43.58 17.77 24.24
N GLN A 440 44.84 17.37 24.01
CA GLN A 440 45.85 18.23 23.42
C GLN A 440 45.58 18.53 21.93
N VAL A 441 45.10 17.56 21.16
CA VAL A 441 44.90 17.69 19.71
C VAL A 441 43.53 18.28 19.35
N TYR A 442 42.46 17.84 20.02
CA TYR A 442 41.09 18.16 19.64
C TYR A 442 40.39 19.19 20.54
N GLY A 443 40.90 19.38 21.75
CA GLY A 443 40.38 20.33 22.73
C GLY A 443 39.17 19.81 23.52
N GLU A 444 38.97 20.37 24.71
CA GLU A 444 37.94 19.94 25.67
C GLU A 444 36.51 20.05 25.13
N ILE A 445 36.21 21.10 24.36
CA ILE A 445 34.86 21.33 23.81
C ILE A 445 34.39 20.14 22.96
N TYR A 446 35.27 19.57 22.13
CA TYR A 446 34.93 18.42 21.30
C TYR A 446 34.83 17.13 22.13
N LEU A 447 35.71 16.93 23.12
CA LEU A 447 35.66 15.74 23.97
C LEU A 447 34.46 15.75 24.91
N ASN A 448 33.93 16.91 25.29
CA ASN A 448 32.73 17.04 26.13
C ASN A 448 31.47 16.47 25.46
N THR A 449 31.46 16.28 24.13
CA THR A 449 30.33 15.66 23.43
C THR A 449 30.36 14.13 23.46
N TRP A 450 31.45 13.53 23.98
CA TRP A 450 31.64 12.09 23.96
C TRP A 450 30.85 11.38 25.06
N HIS A 451 30.38 10.18 24.71
CA HIS A 451 29.58 9.33 25.57
C HIS A 451 30.31 8.00 25.78
N PHE A 452 30.39 7.55 27.02
CA PHE A 452 30.99 6.28 27.40
C PHE A 452 29.97 5.43 28.14
N ILE A 453 29.69 4.23 27.65
CA ILE A 453 28.83 3.26 28.32
C ILE A 453 29.66 2.11 28.89
N PHE A 454 29.58 1.93 30.21
CA PHE A 454 30.12 0.74 30.88
C PHE A 454 29.18 -0.44 30.65
N TYR A 455 29.68 -1.49 29.99
CA TYR A 455 28.89 -2.61 29.51
C TYR A 455 29.30 -3.92 30.17
N GLU A 456 28.33 -4.63 30.73
CA GLU A 456 28.45 -6.02 31.16
C GLU A 456 27.07 -6.70 31.07
N PRO A 457 26.93 -7.87 30.39
CA PRO A 457 25.64 -8.51 30.16
C PRO A 457 25.10 -9.27 31.40
N TYR A 458 23.83 -9.67 31.33
CA TYR A 458 23.12 -10.31 32.45
C TYR A 458 23.70 -11.67 32.90
N TYR A 459 24.39 -12.39 32.02
CA TYR A 459 24.92 -13.74 32.27
C TYR A 459 26.35 -13.73 32.81
N THR A 460 26.71 -12.69 33.56
CA THR A 460 28.06 -12.53 34.11
C THR A 460 28.32 -13.41 35.34
N ALA A 461 29.53 -13.95 35.44
CA ALA A 461 30.03 -14.61 36.65
C ALA A 461 30.82 -13.64 37.55
N VAL A 462 30.86 -12.34 37.21
CA VAL A 462 31.61 -11.31 37.91
C VAL A 462 30.84 -10.85 39.14
N LYS A 463 31.54 -10.65 40.26
CA LYS A 463 30.92 -10.20 41.51
C LYS A 463 30.55 -8.71 41.43
N ALA A 464 29.42 -8.33 42.03
CA ALA A 464 28.94 -6.94 42.10
C ALA A 464 30.01 -5.94 42.53
N LYS A 465 30.79 -6.29 43.57
CA LYS A 465 31.87 -5.44 44.10
C LYS A 465 32.95 -5.10 43.07
N ASP A 466 33.23 -6.02 42.15
CA ASP A 466 34.30 -5.88 41.17
C ASP A 466 33.83 -5.00 40.00
N LEU A 467 32.57 -5.21 39.54
CA LEU A 467 31.91 -4.33 38.57
C LEU A 467 31.83 -2.89 39.09
N HIS A 468 31.35 -2.71 40.32
CA HIS A 468 31.22 -1.40 40.95
C HIS A 468 32.56 -0.69 41.10
N ARG A 469 33.60 -1.40 41.58
CA ARG A 469 34.96 -0.87 41.74
C ARG A 469 35.52 -0.39 40.39
N VAL A 470 35.39 -1.20 39.34
CA VAL A 470 35.91 -0.88 38.01
C VAL A 470 35.14 0.28 37.39
N TYR A 471 33.81 0.29 37.49
CA TYR A 471 32.98 1.42 37.05
C TYR A 471 33.40 2.73 37.72
N LEU A 472 33.54 2.74 39.06
CA LEU A 472 33.97 3.94 39.79
C LEU A 472 35.36 4.42 39.38
N LYS A 473 36.29 3.49 39.11
CA LYS A 473 37.63 3.82 38.61
C LYS A 473 37.56 4.45 37.21
N LEU A 474 36.75 3.89 36.32
CA LEU A 474 36.49 4.44 34.98
C LEU A 474 35.85 5.83 35.06
N TYR A 475 34.77 5.97 35.82
CA TYR A 475 34.06 7.23 36.02
C TYR A 475 35.00 8.33 36.51
N ARG A 476 35.79 8.06 37.57
CA ARG A 476 36.74 9.02 38.13
C ARG A 476 37.80 9.42 37.11
N LEU A 477 38.36 8.45 36.38
CA LEU A 477 39.38 8.72 35.37
C LEU A 477 38.85 9.62 34.24
N LEU A 478 37.65 9.32 33.72
CA LEU A 478 37.01 10.12 32.68
C LEU A 478 36.71 11.54 33.18
N LYS A 479 36.00 11.68 34.30
CA LYS A 479 35.62 12.99 34.84
C LYS A 479 36.80 13.82 35.32
N GLN A 480 37.92 13.20 35.72
CA GLN A 480 39.14 13.90 36.11
C GLN A 480 39.83 14.56 34.90
N HIS A 481 39.82 13.90 33.74
CA HIS A 481 40.50 14.42 32.54
C HIS A 481 39.59 15.31 31.70
N VAL A 482 38.32 14.95 31.58
CA VAL A 482 37.31 15.69 30.82
C VAL A 482 35.97 15.64 31.56
N PRO A 483 35.67 16.63 32.41
CA PRO A 483 34.46 16.63 33.25
C PRO A 483 33.14 16.54 32.47
N GLY A 484 33.09 17.05 31.24
CA GLY A 484 31.89 17.09 30.41
C GLY A 484 31.53 15.77 29.72
N ILE A 485 32.44 14.78 29.66
CA ILE A 485 32.14 13.46 29.09
C ILE A 485 30.93 12.85 29.80
N GLN A 486 29.97 12.34 29.03
CA GLN A 486 28.82 11.63 29.56
C GLN A 486 29.18 10.18 29.85
N VAL A 487 28.88 9.69 31.05
CA VAL A 487 29.19 8.31 31.49
C VAL A 487 27.92 7.59 31.88
N GLY A 488 27.54 6.61 31.08
CA GLY A 488 26.37 5.75 31.29
C GLY A 488 26.71 4.32 31.68
N VAL A 489 25.68 3.55 31.97
CA VAL A 489 25.79 2.11 32.23
C VAL A 489 24.81 1.34 31.36
N PHE A 490 25.20 0.12 30.97
CA PHE A 490 24.27 -0.86 30.44
C PHE A 490 23.46 -1.47 31.58
N LEU A 491 22.14 -1.47 31.43
CA LEU A 491 21.20 -2.05 32.39
C LEU A 491 20.70 -3.41 31.87
N PRO A 492 21.20 -4.54 32.41
CA PRO A 492 20.78 -5.88 32.02
C PRO A 492 19.41 -6.26 32.62
N PHE A 493 18.35 -5.56 32.20
CA PHE A 493 17.00 -5.74 32.73
C PHE A 493 16.31 -7.00 32.20
N SER A 494 15.77 -7.83 33.09
CA SER A 494 14.91 -8.97 32.76
C SER A 494 13.47 -8.49 32.53
N PHE A 495 12.95 -8.71 31.31
CA PHE A 495 11.57 -8.33 30.97
C PHE A 495 10.51 -9.11 31.76
N HIS A 496 10.78 -10.39 32.05
CA HIS A 496 9.83 -11.27 32.75
C HIS A 496 9.85 -11.06 34.26
N ASP A 497 11.04 -10.90 34.85
CA ASP A 497 11.17 -10.71 36.29
C ASP A 497 11.04 -9.25 36.75
N GLU A 498 11.08 -8.31 35.81
CA GLU A 498 11.05 -6.86 36.04
C GLU A 498 12.12 -6.37 37.03
N LYS A 499 13.30 -6.99 36.96
CA LYS A 499 14.44 -6.70 37.84
C LYS A 499 15.76 -6.82 37.09
N ILE A 500 16.83 -6.36 37.74
CA ILE A 500 18.21 -6.58 37.31
C ILE A 500 18.87 -7.73 38.12
N PRO A 501 19.89 -8.40 37.58
CA PRO A 501 20.68 -9.37 38.33
C PRO A 501 21.32 -8.73 39.57
N LYS A 502 21.53 -9.52 40.62
CA LYS A 502 22.12 -9.07 41.90
C LYS A 502 23.50 -8.43 41.71
N GLU A 503 24.23 -8.93 40.72
CA GLU A 503 25.56 -8.47 40.33
C GLU A 503 25.55 -7.02 39.83
N HIS A 504 24.39 -6.49 39.42
CA HIS A 504 24.21 -5.14 38.89
C HIS A 504 23.46 -4.19 39.84
N GLU A 505 23.01 -4.64 41.01
CA GLU A 505 22.25 -3.82 41.96
C GLU A 505 23.01 -2.56 42.42
N TRP A 506 24.35 -2.58 42.40
CA TRP A 506 25.20 -1.41 42.67
C TRP A 506 24.86 -0.19 41.78
N GLN A 507 24.32 -0.41 40.58
CA GLN A 507 23.92 0.67 39.68
C GLN A 507 22.81 1.55 40.28
N LEU A 508 21.96 0.97 41.14
CA LEU A 508 20.88 1.69 41.80
C LEU A 508 21.40 2.67 42.86
N GLU A 509 22.55 2.38 43.46
CA GLU A 509 23.22 3.25 44.43
C GLU A 509 23.97 4.41 43.76
N GLU A 510 24.36 4.25 42.49
CA GLU A 510 25.17 5.22 41.73
C GLU A 510 24.33 6.09 40.78
N GLY A 511 23.00 6.15 40.94
CA GLY A 511 22.11 6.91 40.06
C GLY A 511 22.49 8.39 39.87
N ALA A 512 23.15 9.01 40.86
CA ALA A 512 23.65 10.38 40.74
C ALA A 512 24.87 10.53 39.81
N ARG A 513 25.70 9.48 39.66
CA ARG A 513 26.91 9.46 38.81
C ARG A 513 26.67 8.89 37.42
N ILE A 514 25.51 8.28 37.19
CA ILE A 514 25.13 7.76 35.88
C ILE A 514 24.48 8.89 35.09
N ASP A 515 25.04 9.24 33.94
CA ASP A 515 24.52 10.29 33.07
C ASP A 515 23.37 9.78 32.18
N PHE A 516 23.44 8.51 31.73
CA PHE A 516 22.42 7.87 30.90
C PHE A 516 22.35 6.35 31.09
N ILE A 517 21.26 5.73 30.65
CA ILE A 517 21.01 4.28 30.75
C ILE A 517 20.93 3.66 29.36
N GLY A 518 21.80 2.70 29.08
CA GLY A 518 21.74 1.88 27.88
C GLY A 518 21.02 0.56 28.11
N TYR A 519 20.23 0.09 27.15
CA TYR A 519 19.55 -1.21 27.21
C TYR A 519 19.37 -1.82 25.82
N HIS A 520 18.97 -3.09 25.78
CA HIS A 520 18.69 -3.83 24.54
C HIS A 520 17.20 -4.12 24.35
N GLY A 521 16.74 -4.12 23.10
CA GLY A 521 15.37 -4.48 22.73
C GLY A 521 15.32 -5.34 21.48
N ASN A 522 15.07 -6.64 21.62
CA ASN A 522 14.98 -7.55 20.46
C ASN A 522 13.68 -8.36 20.51
N GLN A 523 12.78 -8.12 19.57
CA GLN A 523 11.47 -8.79 19.49
C GLN A 523 11.58 -10.31 19.31
N ASN A 524 12.70 -10.82 18.82
CA ASN A 524 12.92 -12.27 18.66
C ASN A 524 13.17 -12.97 20.02
N GLU A 525 13.44 -12.24 21.11
CA GLU A 525 13.72 -12.81 22.44
C GLU A 525 12.47 -13.39 23.14
N VAL A 526 11.29 -12.90 22.78
CA VAL A 526 10.01 -13.32 23.40
C VAL A 526 9.27 -14.38 22.61
N ILE A 527 9.87 -14.87 21.52
CA ILE A 527 9.25 -15.80 20.56
C ILE A 527 9.99 -17.13 20.57
N ASP A 528 9.23 -18.23 20.62
CA ASP A 528 9.75 -19.56 20.36
C ASP A 528 9.52 -19.94 18.88
N PHE A 529 10.58 -19.91 18.09
CA PHE A 529 10.54 -20.28 16.67
C PHE A 529 10.32 -21.79 16.41
N ASN A 530 10.33 -22.64 17.44
CA ASN A 530 9.98 -24.06 17.29
C ASN A 530 8.47 -24.29 17.23
N GLU A 531 7.67 -23.33 17.69
CA GLU A 531 6.23 -23.44 17.72
C GLU A 531 5.60 -22.79 16.46
N MET A 532 4.61 -23.47 15.88
CA MET A 532 4.02 -23.11 14.58
C MET A 532 2.78 -22.18 14.67
N GLY A 533 2.34 -21.78 15.87
CA GLY A 533 1.09 -21.03 16.06
C GLY A 533 1.24 -19.50 16.02
N ASP A 534 0.43 -18.83 15.19
CA ASP A 534 0.48 -17.38 14.94
C ASP A 534 0.19 -16.51 16.18
N ASP A 535 -0.71 -16.96 17.06
CA ASP A 535 -1.16 -16.17 18.22
C ASP A 535 -0.02 -15.77 19.16
N ARG A 536 1.07 -16.54 19.21
CA ARG A 536 2.24 -16.22 20.05
C ARG A 536 3.17 -15.19 19.43
N PHE A 537 3.19 -15.04 18.10
CA PHE A 537 3.98 -14.00 17.44
C PHE A 537 3.41 -12.60 17.69
N SER A 538 2.11 -12.52 18.01
CA SER A 538 1.50 -11.27 18.49
C SER A 538 2.13 -10.76 19.79
N LEU A 539 2.76 -11.61 20.62
CA LEU A 539 3.46 -11.18 21.84
C LEU A 539 4.73 -10.38 21.56
N ALA A 540 5.30 -10.51 20.35
CA ALA A 540 6.40 -9.64 19.93
C ALA A 540 5.94 -8.22 19.65
N LYS A 541 4.64 -8.02 19.34
CA LYS A 541 4.06 -6.70 19.14
C LYS A 541 4.31 -5.84 20.37
N ASP A 542 4.70 -4.59 20.16
CA ASP A 542 4.93 -3.59 21.20
C ASP A 542 6.02 -3.93 22.25
N TYR A 543 6.67 -5.11 22.20
CA TYR A 543 7.65 -5.57 23.19
C TYR A 543 8.73 -4.55 23.53
N ILE A 544 9.29 -3.85 22.54
CA ILE A 544 10.36 -2.87 22.79
C ILE A 544 9.82 -1.69 23.59
N MET A 545 8.63 -1.19 23.25
CA MET A 545 7.94 -0.12 23.97
C MET A 545 7.57 -0.56 25.38
N GLU A 546 6.99 -1.75 25.54
CA GLU A 546 6.68 -2.31 26.86
C GLU A 546 7.92 -2.47 27.74
N LYS A 547 9.01 -3.01 27.20
CA LYS A 547 10.28 -3.14 27.92
C LYS A 547 10.82 -1.78 28.33
N THR A 548 10.73 -0.79 27.45
CA THR A 548 11.13 0.60 27.75
C THR A 548 10.31 1.15 28.93
N ASN A 549 8.98 0.98 28.90
CA ASN A 549 8.09 1.42 29.97
C ASN A 549 8.34 0.70 31.30
N LYS A 550 8.59 -0.61 31.27
CA LYS A 550 8.94 -1.39 32.47
C LYS A 550 10.26 -0.91 33.08
N ILE A 551 11.30 -0.67 32.26
CA ILE A 551 12.56 -0.14 32.78
C ILE A 551 12.37 1.26 33.37
N LYS A 552 11.60 2.14 32.72
CA LYS A 552 11.25 3.46 33.27
C LYS A 552 10.54 3.34 34.61
N GLY A 553 9.56 2.46 34.71
CA GLY A 553 8.83 2.18 35.95
C GLY A 553 9.76 1.71 37.07
N PHE A 554 10.60 0.71 36.77
CA PHE A 554 11.60 0.16 37.68
C PHE A 554 12.57 1.25 38.19
N LEU A 555 13.21 2.01 37.29
CA LEU A 555 14.15 3.07 37.70
C LEU A 555 13.49 4.21 38.46
N LYS A 556 12.24 4.56 38.13
CA LYS A 556 11.46 5.57 38.85
C LYS A 556 11.20 5.15 40.31
N GLN A 557 10.96 3.88 40.59
CA GLN A 557 10.83 3.37 41.97
C GLN A 557 12.11 3.55 42.78
N HIS A 558 13.27 3.56 42.10
CA HIS A 558 14.59 3.83 42.69
C HIS A 558 15.03 5.30 42.58
N GLN A 559 14.13 6.24 42.22
CA GLN A 559 14.41 7.67 42.08
C GLN A 559 15.48 8.00 41.02
N ILE A 560 15.63 7.13 40.01
CA ILE A 560 16.55 7.33 38.89
C ILE A 560 15.73 7.80 37.68
N ASN A 561 15.96 9.04 37.27
CA ASN A 561 15.39 9.60 36.04
C ASN A 561 16.53 10.05 35.13
N LYS A 562 16.86 9.23 34.13
CA LYS A 562 17.99 9.43 33.22
C LYS A 562 17.57 9.19 31.77
N PRO A 563 18.23 9.84 30.79
CA PRO A 563 18.00 9.57 29.38
C PRO A 563 18.28 8.09 29.02
N PHE A 564 17.49 7.58 28.07
CA PHE A 564 17.54 6.19 27.64
C PHE A 564 18.17 6.06 26.27
N PHE A 565 19.10 5.12 26.14
CA PHE A 565 19.81 4.82 24.91
C PHE A 565 19.52 3.36 24.53
N LEU A 566 18.84 3.15 23.41
CA LEU A 566 18.61 1.81 22.88
C LEU A 566 19.86 1.39 22.10
N VAL A 567 20.85 0.85 22.82
CA VAL A 567 22.21 0.61 22.31
C VAL A 567 22.32 -0.63 21.40
N SER A 568 21.30 -1.48 21.38
CA SER A 568 21.13 -2.54 20.38
C SER A 568 19.67 -2.96 20.32
N TRP A 569 19.12 -3.08 19.11
CA TRP A 569 17.75 -3.50 18.93
C TRP A 569 17.47 -4.21 17.62
N ASN A 570 16.42 -5.03 17.60
CA ASN A 570 15.95 -5.70 16.41
C ASN A 570 14.43 -5.91 16.43
N THR A 571 13.84 -5.90 15.25
CA THR A 571 12.44 -6.27 15.05
C THR A 571 12.29 -7.78 14.85
N LEU A 572 11.05 -8.26 14.84
CA LEU A 572 10.77 -9.65 14.49
C LEU A 572 11.34 -9.97 13.10
N SER A 573 12.25 -10.93 13.03
CA SER A 573 13.04 -11.23 11.81
C SER A 573 13.41 -12.70 11.63
N GLY A 574 13.16 -13.51 12.66
CA GLY A 574 13.53 -14.92 12.65
C GLY A 574 14.87 -15.14 13.33
N ASN A 575 15.36 -16.37 13.22
CA ASN A 575 16.59 -16.82 13.88
C ASN A 575 17.62 -17.40 12.89
N THR A 576 17.43 -17.19 11.58
CA THR A 576 18.37 -17.61 10.52
C THR A 576 18.73 -16.44 9.61
N ARG A 577 19.88 -16.52 8.93
CA ARG A 577 20.26 -15.58 7.85
C ARG A 577 19.18 -15.45 6.78
N TYR A 578 18.59 -16.58 6.41
CA TYR A 578 17.61 -16.65 5.34
C TYR A 578 16.30 -15.94 5.70
N THR A 579 15.72 -16.20 6.87
CA THR A 579 14.52 -15.49 7.34
C THR A 579 14.78 -14.00 7.60
N ASN A 580 15.95 -13.65 8.15
CA ASN A 580 16.32 -12.27 8.43
C ASN A 580 16.41 -11.40 7.15
N GLY A 581 16.81 -12.01 6.03
CA GLY A 581 16.88 -11.38 4.72
C GLY A 581 15.56 -11.40 3.94
N THR A 582 14.84 -12.53 3.94
CA THR A 582 13.61 -12.71 3.15
C THR A 582 12.37 -12.11 3.79
N PHE A 583 12.30 -12.06 5.12
CA PHE A 583 11.19 -11.45 5.82
C PHE A 583 11.29 -9.92 5.71
N PHE A 584 10.40 -9.32 4.92
CA PHE A 584 10.34 -7.87 4.77
C PHE A 584 9.78 -7.21 6.02
N ARG A 585 10.51 -6.21 6.55
CA ARG A 585 10.28 -5.63 7.89
C ARG A 585 10.12 -4.11 7.89
N GLY A 586 9.93 -3.48 6.73
CA GLY A 586 9.89 -2.02 6.61
C GLY A 586 8.96 -1.36 7.63
N ALA A 587 7.67 -1.72 7.58
CA ALA A 587 6.66 -1.19 8.50
C ALA A 587 6.97 -1.47 9.97
N LEU A 588 7.50 -2.66 10.31
CA LEU A 588 7.82 -3.00 11.69
C LEU A 588 8.93 -2.11 12.27
N VAL A 589 9.95 -1.79 11.47
CA VAL A 589 11.04 -0.89 11.88
C VAL A 589 10.48 0.52 12.10
N LEU A 590 9.76 1.06 11.11
CA LEU A 590 9.19 2.42 11.21
C LEU A 590 8.22 2.54 12.39
N LYS A 591 7.35 1.55 12.60
CA LYS A 591 6.40 1.52 13.71
C LYS A 591 7.09 1.60 15.07
N ASN A 592 8.11 0.77 15.31
CA ASN A 592 8.87 0.81 16.56
C ASN A 592 9.57 2.16 16.78
N VAL A 593 10.13 2.77 15.73
CA VAL A 593 10.78 4.09 15.82
C VAL A 593 9.77 5.18 16.20
N LEU A 594 8.60 5.19 15.56
CA LEU A 594 7.54 6.17 15.84
C LEU A 594 6.88 5.97 17.21
N ASP A 595 6.83 4.73 17.72
CA ASP A 595 6.30 4.44 19.05
C ASP A 595 7.29 4.80 20.16
N LEU A 596 8.59 4.65 19.90
CA LEU A 596 9.66 5.06 20.81
C LEU A 596 10.01 6.55 20.71
N ALA A 597 9.45 7.26 19.72
CA ALA A 597 9.66 8.70 19.58
C ALA A 597 9.21 9.43 20.85
N ASN A 598 10.02 10.38 21.32
CA ASN A 598 9.90 11.04 22.64
C ASN A 598 10.11 10.16 23.88
N GLU A 599 10.19 8.83 23.75
CA GLU A 599 10.38 7.94 24.91
C GLU A 599 11.85 7.69 25.22
N ILE A 600 12.70 7.70 24.21
CA ILE A 600 14.14 7.46 24.33
C ILE A 600 14.92 8.61 23.70
N HIS A 601 16.16 8.79 24.14
CA HIS A 601 17.04 9.82 23.63
C HIS A 601 17.78 9.39 22.37
N SER A 602 18.15 8.11 22.28
CA SER A 602 18.95 7.62 21.14
C SER A 602 18.65 6.18 20.72
N LEU A 603 18.82 5.91 19.43
CA LEU A 603 18.71 4.62 18.75
C LEU A 603 20.03 4.24 18.09
N ALA A 604 20.50 3.01 18.32
CA ALA A 604 21.71 2.51 17.68
C ALA A 604 21.42 1.59 16.49
N PHE A 605 22.19 1.79 15.41
CA PHE A 605 22.21 0.97 14.21
C PHE A 605 23.62 0.50 13.92
N TRP A 606 23.73 -0.54 13.11
CA TRP A 606 25.00 -1.12 12.70
C TRP A 606 25.31 -0.83 11.24
N ILE A 607 26.60 -0.62 10.97
CA ILE A 607 27.17 -0.81 9.64
C ILE A 607 27.65 -2.25 9.51
N ASN A 608 27.64 -2.80 8.31
CA ASN A 608 28.07 -4.18 8.07
C ASN A 608 29.60 -4.24 7.81
N THR A 609 30.42 -3.86 8.80
CA THR A 609 31.90 -3.99 8.77
C THR A 609 32.37 -5.29 9.43
N GLU A 610 31.60 -5.78 10.40
CA GLU A 610 31.78 -7.05 11.09
C GLU A 610 30.45 -7.81 10.98
N LEU A 611 30.45 -9.07 10.55
CA LEU A 611 29.24 -9.88 10.62
C LEU A 611 28.95 -10.14 12.11
N HIS A 612 27.97 -9.43 12.69
CA HIS A 612 27.56 -9.54 14.10
C HIS A 612 26.74 -10.80 14.39
N GLU A 613 27.16 -11.90 13.77
CA GLU A 613 26.49 -13.17 13.72
C GLU A 613 27.42 -14.21 14.38
N GLU A 614 27.13 -14.58 15.63
CA GLU A 614 27.84 -15.70 16.25
C GLU A 614 27.44 -16.99 15.54
N ASP A 615 28.34 -17.52 14.71
CA ASP A 615 28.17 -18.81 14.03
C ASP A 615 28.21 -19.93 15.07
N LYS A 616 27.06 -20.54 15.34
CA LYS A 616 26.98 -21.82 16.04
C LYS A 616 26.76 -22.88 14.97
N MET A 617 27.41 -24.04 15.11
CA MET A 617 27.34 -25.19 14.18
C MET A 617 25.92 -25.65 13.78
N ASN A 618 24.87 -25.14 14.43
CA ASN A 618 23.48 -25.32 14.03
C ASN A 618 22.99 -23.97 13.48
N LEU A 619 22.51 -23.91 12.23
CA LEU A 619 21.95 -22.79 11.41
C LEU A 619 21.23 -21.59 12.09
N ARG A 620 21.03 -21.61 13.41
CA ARG A 620 20.54 -20.53 14.27
C ARG A 620 21.65 -19.54 14.58
N ILE A 621 21.37 -18.28 14.26
CA ILE A 621 22.31 -17.17 14.42
C ILE A 621 21.75 -16.21 15.46
N ARG A 622 22.62 -15.73 16.36
CA ARG A 622 22.26 -14.63 17.27
C ARG A 622 22.35 -13.33 16.48
N LEU A 623 21.20 -12.71 16.21
CA LEU A 623 21.11 -11.45 15.46
C LEU A 623 21.18 -10.27 16.43
N GLU A 624 22.37 -9.66 16.57
CA GLU A 624 22.56 -8.46 17.38
C GLU A 624 22.41 -7.19 16.54
N GLY A 625 21.30 -6.47 16.72
CA GLY A 625 21.12 -5.13 16.15
C GLY A 625 20.53 -5.08 14.73
N LEU A 626 20.14 -3.87 14.31
CA LEU A 626 19.64 -3.58 12.97
C LEU A 626 20.73 -2.92 12.11
N GLU A 627 20.97 -3.51 10.95
CA GLU A 627 21.94 -3.01 9.97
C GLU A 627 21.26 -2.10 8.95
N LEU A 628 21.89 -0.96 8.63
CA LEU A 628 21.40 -0.03 7.62
C LEU A 628 21.85 -0.38 6.21
N PHE A 629 22.99 -1.06 6.09
CA PHE A 629 23.59 -1.41 4.82
C PHE A 629 23.83 -2.91 4.70
N HIS A 630 23.75 -3.41 3.49
CA HIS A 630 24.30 -4.71 3.13
C HIS A 630 25.77 -4.54 2.75
N TYR A 631 26.40 -5.53 2.09
CA TYR A 631 27.71 -5.30 1.50
C TYR A 631 27.68 -4.10 0.54
N PHE A 632 28.77 -3.34 0.50
CA PHE A 632 28.87 -2.08 -0.26
C PHE A 632 27.79 -1.07 0.16
N ASN A 633 27.39 -0.15 -0.72
CA ASN A 633 26.43 0.91 -0.41
C ASN A 633 24.96 0.48 -0.58
N GLY A 634 24.67 -0.83 -0.55
CA GLY A 634 23.32 -1.37 -0.69
C GLY A 634 22.46 -1.08 0.54
N LYS A 635 21.49 -0.17 0.43
CA LYS A 635 20.58 0.21 1.53
C LYS A 635 19.65 -0.97 1.89
N ARG A 636 19.59 -1.33 3.17
CA ARG A 636 18.66 -2.33 3.70
C ARG A 636 17.30 -1.70 4.04
N PRO A 637 16.25 -2.51 4.25
CA PRO A 637 14.94 -1.98 4.59
C PRO A 637 14.89 -1.04 5.80
N ALA A 638 15.76 -1.25 6.80
CA ALA A 638 15.88 -0.37 7.95
C ALA A 638 16.28 1.07 7.56
N PHE A 639 17.14 1.24 6.55
CA PHE A 639 17.54 2.55 6.04
C PHE A 639 16.34 3.33 5.51
N TYR A 640 15.56 2.74 4.60
CA TYR A 640 14.40 3.43 4.03
C TYR A 640 13.31 3.69 5.07
N SER A 641 13.15 2.78 6.03
CA SER A 641 12.22 2.99 7.15
C SER A 641 12.61 4.24 7.96
N MET A 642 13.90 4.40 8.29
CA MET A 642 14.40 5.61 8.95
C MET A 642 14.33 6.85 8.07
N LEU A 643 14.54 6.71 6.75
CA LEU A 643 14.38 7.81 5.80
C LEU A 643 12.94 8.34 5.83
N PHE A 644 11.93 7.46 5.84
CA PHE A 644 10.53 7.86 5.98
C PHE A 644 10.22 8.47 7.35
N ALA A 645 10.84 7.96 8.43
CA ALA A 645 10.71 8.59 9.75
C ALA A 645 11.23 10.05 9.71
N ASN A 646 12.44 10.29 9.21
CA ASN A 646 13.04 11.63 9.13
C ASN A 646 12.36 12.57 8.13
N LYS A 647 11.65 12.02 7.14
CA LYS A 647 10.80 12.79 6.24
C LYS A 647 9.55 13.35 6.92
N LEU A 648 9.04 12.69 7.98
CA LEU A 648 7.91 13.19 8.76
C LEU A 648 8.34 14.41 9.56
N GLN A 649 7.79 15.57 9.21
CA GLN A 649 8.14 16.85 9.79
C GLN A 649 6.88 17.64 10.17
N GLY A 650 7.05 18.65 10.99
CA GLY A 650 5.96 19.50 11.45
C GLY A 650 5.12 18.86 12.55
N GLU A 651 3.87 19.28 12.65
CA GLU A 651 3.01 18.97 13.79
C GLU A 651 2.17 17.73 13.53
N VAL A 652 1.98 16.91 14.57
CA VAL A 652 1.14 15.71 14.48
C VAL A 652 -0.33 16.10 14.46
N VAL A 653 -1.00 15.77 13.35
CA VAL A 653 -2.43 16.05 13.14
C VAL A 653 -3.31 14.81 13.23
N ALA A 654 -2.76 13.62 13.04
CA ALA A 654 -3.45 12.36 13.33
C ALA A 654 -2.45 11.21 13.59
N LYS A 655 -2.80 10.28 14.49
CA LYS A 655 -2.03 9.06 14.77
C LYS A 655 -3.00 7.92 15.07
N GLY A 656 -2.81 6.79 14.40
CA GLY A 656 -3.53 5.55 14.68
C GLY A 656 -2.58 4.39 14.95
N GLN A 657 -3.12 3.17 14.91
CA GLN A 657 -2.32 1.95 15.06
C GLN A 657 -1.31 1.80 13.91
N ASP A 658 -1.81 1.96 12.69
CA ASP A 658 -1.11 1.64 11.43
C ASP A 658 -0.95 2.86 10.51
N TYR A 659 -1.16 4.07 11.05
CA TYR A 659 -0.94 5.31 10.31
C TYR A 659 -0.41 6.44 11.19
N PHE A 660 0.29 7.38 10.55
CA PHE A 660 0.82 8.57 11.18
C PHE A 660 0.74 9.75 10.22
N MET A 661 0.18 10.89 10.65
CA MET A 661 -0.01 12.06 9.80
C MET A 661 0.49 13.34 10.47
N THR A 662 1.25 14.11 9.70
CA THR A 662 1.80 15.41 10.11
C THR A 662 1.41 16.51 9.14
N GLN A 663 1.43 17.75 9.64
CA GLN A 663 1.20 18.95 8.85
C GLN A 663 2.44 19.85 8.90
N THR A 664 2.85 20.30 7.73
CA THR A 664 3.95 21.26 7.54
C THR A 664 3.40 22.55 6.93
N GLU A 665 4.26 23.55 6.74
CA GLU A 665 3.90 24.76 5.99
C GLU A 665 3.56 24.47 4.51
N LEU A 666 4.09 23.38 3.96
CA LEU A 666 3.90 23.01 2.55
C LEU A 666 2.65 22.15 2.30
N GLY A 667 2.00 21.64 3.35
CA GLY A 667 0.86 20.72 3.24
C GLY A 667 0.90 19.63 4.30
N TYR A 668 0.64 18.38 3.90
CA TYR A 668 0.51 17.25 4.81
C TYR A 668 1.45 16.11 4.44
N GLN A 669 1.78 15.27 5.40
CA GLN A 669 2.52 14.03 5.16
C GLN A 669 1.82 12.90 5.89
N LEU A 670 1.51 11.82 5.18
CA LEU A 670 0.83 10.65 5.71
C LEU A 670 1.69 9.40 5.49
N VAL A 671 1.84 8.61 6.53
CA VAL A 671 2.39 7.26 6.46
C VAL A 671 1.30 6.27 6.77
N LEU A 672 1.11 5.29 5.90
CA LEU A 672 0.34 4.08 6.14
C LEU A 672 1.31 2.90 6.29
N MET A 673 1.01 1.98 7.20
CA MET A 673 1.82 0.80 7.51
C MET A 673 0.94 -0.45 7.57
N ASN A 674 1.35 -1.56 6.94
CA ASN A 674 0.68 -2.84 7.10
C ASN A 674 1.46 -3.77 8.05
N CYS A 675 1.49 -3.45 9.34
CA CYS A 675 2.28 -4.16 10.35
C CYS A 675 1.71 -5.56 10.66
N ASN A 676 2.44 -6.61 10.31
CA ASN A 676 2.08 -8.01 10.58
C ASN A 676 3.18 -8.73 11.35
N TYR A 677 2.84 -9.17 12.57
CA TYR A 677 3.70 -9.94 13.46
C TYR A 677 3.38 -11.43 13.33
N VAL A 678 3.86 -12.05 12.26
CA VAL A 678 3.66 -13.47 11.94
C VAL A 678 4.98 -14.21 11.94
N ASN A 679 4.93 -15.55 11.91
CA ASN A 679 6.13 -16.36 11.85
C ASN A 679 6.99 -15.99 10.62
N PRO A 680 8.25 -15.50 10.80
CA PRO A 680 9.11 -15.13 9.69
C PRO A 680 9.39 -16.26 8.69
N TYR A 681 9.23 -17.53 9.07
CA TYR A 681 9.34 -18.66 8.15
C TYR A 681 8.27 -18.67 7.05
N PHE A 682 7.16 -17.95 7.21
CA PHE A 682 6.18 -17.79 6.14
C PHE A 682 6.67 -16.91 4.99
N SER A 683 7.78 -16.18 5.14
CA SER A 683 8.40 -15.45 4.01
C SER A 683 8.85 -16.37 2.88
N ILE A 684 8.98 -17.67 3.17
CA ILE A 684 9.37 -18.70 2.21
C ILE A 684 8.17 -19.11 1.33
N GLU A 685 6.94 -18.94 1.82
CA GLU A 685 5.71 -19.34 1.14
C GLU A 685 4.85 -18.12 0.79
N GLU A 686 5.02 -17.61 -0.43
CA GLU A 686 4.39 -16.36 -0.88
C GLU A 686 2.85 -16.39 -0.80
N ALA A 687 2.23 -17.57 -0.98
CA ALA A 687 0.79 -17.76 -0.89
C ALA A 687 0.23 -17.42 0.50
N PHE A 688 1.00 -17.64 1.57
CA PHE A 688 0.57 -17.29 2.92
C PHE A 688 0.62 -15.78 3.14
N LEU A 689 1.73 -15.13 2.74
CA LEU A 689 1.88 -13.68 2.89
C LEU A 689 0.83 -12.89 2.09
N GLN A 690 0.38 -13.42 0.94
CA GLN A 690 -0.69 -12.78 0.16
C GLN A 690 -2.00 -12.60 0.95
N LYS A 691 -2.29 -13.48 1.92
CA LYS A 691 -3.49 -13.40 2.78
C LYS A 691 -3.43 -12.27 3.81
N LEU A 692 -2.23 -11.74 4.06
CA LEU A 692 -1.96 -10.63 4.98
C LEU A 692 -1.88 -9.29 4.24
N ASN A 693 -1.99 -9.30 2.91
CA ASN A 693 -2.10 -8.08 2.14
C ASN A 693 -3.46 -7.42 2.40
N LYS A 694 -3.45 -6.09 2.44
CA LYS A 694 -4.63 -5.26 2.71
C LYS A 694 -4.98 -4.41 1.50
N ASP A 695 -6.26 -4.24 1.26
CA ASP A 695 -6.81 -3.21 0.37
C ASP A 695 -7.57 -2.22 1.24
N ILE A 696 -6.97 -1.05 1.48
CA ILE A 696 -7.47 -0.09 2.45
C ILE A 696 -8.11 1.08 1.70
N ARG A 697 -9.39 1.36 1.98
CA ARG A 697 -10.03 2.63 1.61
C ARG A 697 -9.76 3.65 2.70
N VAL A 698 -9.00 4.69 2.40
CA VAL A 698 -8.69 5.77 3.35
C VAL A 698 -9.59 6.96 3.05
N LYS A 699 -10.21 7.52 4.10
CA LYS A 699 -10.97 8.77 4.06
C LYS A 699 -10.37 9.75 5.06
N ILE A 700 -9.92 10.90 4.60
CA ILE A 700 -9.33 11.94 5.45
C ILE A 700 -10.27 13.13 5.51
N PHE A 701 -10.64 13.53 6.73
CA PHE A 701 -11.57 14.63 7.00
C PHE A 701 -10.84 15.81 7.63
N GLY A 702 -11.23 17.03 7.25
CA GLY A 702 -10.72 18.26 7.85
C GLY A 702 -9.44 18.81 7.22
N MET A 703 -9.05 18.30 6.05
CA MET A 703 -7.98 18.91 5.24
C MET A 703 -8.42 20.28 4.73
N GLN A 704 -7.46 21.17 4.53
CA GLN A 704 -7.75 22.47 3.93
C GLN A 704 -8.14 22.32 2.46
N GLN A 705 -9.17 23.03 2.03
CA GLN A 705 -9.56 23.08 0.62
C GLN A 705 -8.42 23.61 -0.28
N GLY A 706 -8.24 22.99 -1.44
CA GLY A 706 -7.33 23.43 -2.48
C GLY A 706 -6.83 22.30 -3.39
N GLU A 707 -5.98 22.68 -4.34
CA GLU A 707 -5.26 21.75 -5.22
C GLU A 707 -3.99 21.24 -4.53
N TYR A 708 -3.73 19.94 -4.65
CA TYR A 708 -2.57 19.28 -4.06
C TYR A 708 -1.83 18.41 -5.07
N GLN A 709 -0.51 18.48 -5.06
CA GLN A 709 0.35 17.47 -5.67
C GLN A 709 0.70 16.42 -4.62
N ILE A 710 0.33 15.17 -4.87
CA ILE A 710 0.56 14.03 -3.99
C ILE A 710 1.69 13.17 -4.57
N ARG A 711 2.73 12.96 -3.75
CA ARG A 711 3.84 12.05 -4.06
C ARG A 711 3.73 10.84 -3.16
N LYS A 712 3.39 9.70 -3.74
CA LYS A 712 3.23 8.44 -3.03
C LYS A 712 4.46 7.58 -3.24
N TYR A 713 5.18 7.31 -2.16
CA TYR A 713 6.26 6.34 -2.14
C TYR A 713 5.72 5.00 -1.66
N ILE A 714 5.93 3.94 -2.44
CA ILE A 714 5.60 2.57 -2.07
C ILE A 714 6.89 1.86 -1.71
N PHE A 715 6.94 1.36 -0.48
CA PHE A 715 8.08 0.64 0.04
C PHE A 715 7.66 -0.70 0.60
N ASP A 716 7.98 -1.77 -0.11
CA ASP A 716 7.55 -3.12 0.20
C ASP A 716 8.55 -4.20 -0.27
N LYS A 717 8.14 -5.48 -0.20
CA LYS A 717 8.98 -6.62 -0.57
C LYS A 717 9.43 -6.61 -2.04
N ASP A 718 8.75 -5.85 -2.90
CA ASP A 718 9.01 -5.75 -4.33
C ASP A 718 9.52 -4.36 -4.74
N ASN A 719 9.35 -3.35 -3.87
CA ASN A 719 9.79 -1.97 -4.05
C ASN A 719 10.71 -1.57 -2.89
N GLY A 720 12.03 -1.73 -3.07
CA GLY A 720 13.05 -1.34 -2.08
C GLY A 720 13.65 -2.48 -1.24
N ALA A 721 13.19 -3.73 -1.42
CA ALA A 721 13.77 -4.88 -0.75
C ALA A 721 15.02 -5.42 -1.47
N LEU A 722 16.19 -5.05 -0.96
CA LEU A 722 17.49 -5.44 -1.51
C LEU A 722 17.68 -6.97 -1.64
N TYR A 723 17.33 -7.73 -0.60
CA TYR A 723 17.58 -9.18 -0.55
C TYR A 723 16.80 -9.95 -1.62
N THR A 724 15.56 -9.53 -1.90
CA THR A 724 14.73 -10.11 -2.97
C THR A 724 15.41 -9.97 -4.33
N ASN A 725 15.93 -8.79 -4.63
CA ASN A 725 16.64 -8.52 -5.90
C ASN A 725 17.98 -9.26 -5.96
N TRP A 726 18.70 -9.33 -4.84
CA TRP A 726 19.94 -10.09 -4.72
C TRP A 726 19.75 -11.59 -5.00
N TRP A 727 18.73 -12.20 -4.42
CA TRP A 727 18.43 -13.63 -4.58
C TRP A 727 17.96 -13.98 -6.00
N LYS A 728 17.16 -13.12 -6.63
CA LYS A 728 16.65 -13.31 -8.02
C LYS A 728 17.77 -13.52 -9.04
N LEU A 729 18.96 -12.95 -8.83
CA LEU A 729 20.09 -13.10 -9.75
C LEU A 729 20.82 -14.46 -9.64
N GLY A 730 20.61 -15.22 -8.56
CA GLY A 730 20.95 -16.65 -8.49
C GLY A 730 22.42 -17.03 -8.74
N ASN A 731 23.38 -16.13 -8.54
CA ASN A 731 24.79 -16.38 -8.91
C ASN A 731 25.58 -17.07 -7.78
N LYS A 732 26.21 -18.21 -8.08
CA LYS A 732 27.04 -18.99 -7.15
C LYS A 732 28.50 -18.53 -7.08
N HIS A 733 28.96 -17.69 -8.00
CA HIS A 733 30.35 -17.26 -8.15
C HIS A 733 30.62 -15.83 -7.64
N GLY A 734 29.65 -15.23 -6.91
CA GLY A 734 29.72 -13.85 -6.44
C GLY A 734 29.11 -12.85 -7.43
N MET A 735 29.19 -11.57 -7.09
CA MET A 735 28.69 -10.46 -7.91
C MET A 735 29.82 -9.45 -8.12
N ASP A 736 29.97 -8.98 -9.35
CA ASP A 736 30.89 -7.88 -9.65
C ASP A 736 30.26 -6.52 -9.31
N ALA A 737 31.05 -5.46 -9.41
CA ALA A 737 30.63 -4.11 -9.07
C ALA A 737 29.43 -3.62 -9.91
N GLU A 738 29.33 -4.03 -11.17
CA GLU A 738 28.23 -3.64 -12.06
C GLU A 738 26.91 -4.26 -11.59
N ILE A 739 26.92 -5.55 -11.25
CA ILE A 739 25.76 -6.27 -10.72
C ILE A 739 25.33 -5.68 -9.37
N ILE A 740 26.28 -5.40 -8.47
CA ILE A 740 26.00 -4.80 -7.16
C ILE A 740 25.35 -3.43 -7.32
N ASP A 741 25.87 -2.61 -8.23
CA ASP A 741 25.34 -1.28 -8.50
C ASP A 741 23.94 -1.35 -9.14
N TYR A 742 23.71 -2.29 -10.06
CA TYR A 742 22.38 -2.57 -10.61
C TYR A 742 21.37 -2.95 -9.50
N ILE A 743 21.73 -3.86 -8.60
CA ILE A 743 20.87 -4.26 -7.47
C ILE A 743 20.60 -3.07 -6.56
N THR A 744 21.63 -2.27 -6.26
CA THR A 744 21.49 -1.10 -5.37
C THR A 744 20.56 -0.06 -5.98
N ARG A 745 20.69 0.22 -7.28
CA ARG A 745 19.83 1.18 -8.00
C ARG A 745 18.40 0.67 -8.20
N SER A 746 18.20 -0.63 -8.38
CA SER A 746 16.88 -1.24 -8.53
C SER A 746 16.15 -1.50 -7.19
N SER A 747 16.83 -1.35 -6.06
CA SER A 747 16.29 -1.59 -4.71
C SER A 747 15.94 -0.29 -3.99
N GLN A 748 15.18 0.59 -4.65
CA GLN A 748 14.63 1.81 -4.06
C GLN A 748 13.10 1.73 -3.94
N PRO A 749 12.47 2.48 -3.00
CA PRO A 749 11.03 2.68 -3.00
C PRO A 749 10.56 3.23 -4.35
N SER A 750 9.41 2.76 -4.84
CA SER A 750 8.82 3.32 -6.05
C SER A 750 8.09 4.62 -5.73
N LEU A 751 8.00 5.52 -6.70
CA LEU A 751 7.37 6.83 -6.58
C LEU A 751 6.26 6.97 -7.63
N GLU A 752 5.08 7.33 -7.16
CA GLU A 752 3.93 7.70 -7.97
C GLU A 752 3.56 9.16 -7.66
N ILE A 753 3.13 9.92 -8.67
CA ILE A 753 2.77 11.34 -8.53
C ILE A 753 1.40 11.58 -9.16
N PHE A 754 0.58 12.35 -8.46
CA PHE A 754 -0.80 12.66 -8.84
C PHE A 754 -1.15 14.08 -8.40
N ASP A 755 -2.09 14.71 -9.09
CA ASP A 755 -2.67 15.99 -8.69
C ASP A 755 -4.14 15.74 -8.29
N GLU A 756 -4.55 16.26 -7.14
CA GLU A 756 -5.89 16.05 -6.55
C GLU A 756 -6.46 17.37 -6.04
N SER A 757 -7.75 17.58 -6.33
CA SER A 757 -8.54 18.69 -5.80
C SER A 757 -9.30 18.22 -4.56
N ILE A 758 -9.03 18.82 -3.40
CA ILE A 758 -9.62 18.42 -2.12
C ILE A 758 -10.60 19.51 -1.67
N GLU A 759 -11.86 19.14 -1.48
CA GLU A 759 -12.93 20.03 -0.97
C GLU A 759 -13.22 19.81 0.51
N GLU A 760 -13.95 18.74 0.87
CA GLU A 760 -14.34 18.41 2.25
C GLU A 760 -13.60 17.19 2.82
N GLU A 761 -13.49 16.14 2.01
CA GLU A 761 -12.79 14.90 2.33
C GLU A 761 -11.86 14.49 1.18
N TRP A 762 -10.77 13.80 1.51
CA TRP A 762 -9.94 13.13 0.51
C TRP A 762 -10.05 11.61 0.68
N VAL A 763 -10.42 10.93 -0.41
CA VAL A 763 -10.69 9.49 -0.42
C VAL A 763 -9.81 8.80 -1.44
N PHE A 764 -9.09 7.75 -1.02
CA PHE A 764 -8.24 6.96 -1.91
C PHE A 764 -8.14 5.50 -1.44
N TYR A 765 -7.64 4.63 -2.30
CA TYR A 765 -7.30 3.24 -1.99
C TYR A 765 -5.81 3.03 -1.94
N SER A 766 -5.41 2.10 -1.07
CA SER A 766 -4.04 1.71 -0.88
C SER A 766 -3.97 0.20 -0.75
N TYR A 767 -3.47 -0.47 -1.80
CA TYR A 767 -3.13 -1.89 -1.74
C TYR A 767 -1.75 -2.06 -1.10
N MET A 768 -1.72 -2.61 0.11
CA MET A 768 -0.51 -2.75 0.90
C MET A 768 -0.14 -4.22 1.07
N THR A 769 1.04 -4.59 0.59
CA THR A 769 1.59 -5.92 0.87
C THR A 769 1.99 -6.05 2.34
N THR A 770 2.27 -7.26 2.79
CA THR A 770 2.69 -7.53 4.17
C THR A 770 3.90 -6.67 4.56
N ASN A 771 3.80 -5.95 5.69
CA ASN A 771 4.83 -5.06 6.21
C ASN A 771 5.25 -3.90 5.29
N ALA A 772 4.41 -3.55 4.30
CA ALA A 772 4.62 -2.40 3.43
C ALA A 772 4.45 -1.06 4.15
N ILE A 773 5.17 -0.04 3.66
CA ILE A 773 5.01 1.37 4.01
C ILE A 773 4.57 2.11 2.76
N HIS A 774 3.46 2.83 2.84
CA HIS A 774 3.10 3.83 1.84
C HIS A 774 3.25 5.21 2.46
N PHE A 775 4.15 6.03 1.93
CA PHE A 775 4.39 7.40 2.38
C PHE A 775 3.83 8.38 1.35
N PHE A 776 2.99 9.31 1.78
CA PHE A 776 2.39 10.35 0.96
C PHE A 776 2.95 11.71 1.39
N ASP A 777 3.62 12.41 0.49
CA ASP A 777 3.96 13.83 0.61
C ASP A 777 2.90 14.63 -0.16
N ILE A 778 1.99 15.29 0.56
CA ILE A 778 0.78 15.92 0.03
C ILE A 778 1.00 17.44 0.07
N ARG A 779 1.48 18.00 -1.04
CA ARG A 779 1.90 19.41 -1.10
C ARG A 779 0.80 20.26 -1.69
N LYS A 780 0.46 21.35 -1.01
CA LYS A 780 -0.49 22.33 -1.53
C LYS A 780 0.13 23.04 -2.73
N VAL A 781 -0.61 23.11 -3.83
CA VAL A 781 -0.20 23.88 -5.00
C VAL A 781 -0.41 25.35 -4.67
N ILE A 782 0.67 26.14 -4.78
CA ILE A 782 0.60 27.60 -4.62
C ILE A 782 0.39 28.18 -6.01
N GLU A 783 -0.78 28.78 -6.23
CA GLU A 783 -1.10 29.54 -7.45
C GLU A 783 -0.38 30.89 -7.52
#